data_AF-A0A8T3KYV4-F1
#
_entry.id   AF-A0A8T3KYV4-F1
#
_cell.length_a   1.000
_cell.length_b   1.000
_cell.length_c   1.000
_cell.angle_alpha   90.00
_cell.angle_beta   90.00
_cell.angle_gamma   90.00
#
_symmetry.space_group_name_H-M   'P 1'
#
loop_
_entity.id
_entity.type
_entity.pdbx_description
1 polymer ?
#
loop_
_entity_poly.entity_id
_entity_poly.type
_entity_poly.pdbx_seq_one_letter_code
_entity_poly.pdbx_strand_id
1 'polypeptide(L)'
;MAIVQSDILHRAKDAGPEDNLQQFSDKIGDIRSLLSLFPEYIQIVVRKDSAIRSLLKLHGKRLYIGLPDSGTRYNAEDLLHVLGINGQQFTEVTYIEDVRSKLNQPDLAEEISRILGPEQQALSTTIALKLLKAGHLDAVFSTSGKLIGSPDLRHLPFNNKLAPVLRQQFEYYGLTPVEIPGEGTIPLLFTRANLVARSPESVQGLSDSDAELIVRKIHENQLGLEKLVSYNLDFFFGDRMVRRMTHNIHPGAETYFRSRNMLPHVSPWEYVISALLVFVGLTIFFAKAARNTKFVVWLVQTRLVISLYSEQSWFKRIWDEYLKITCETAPRIWSWFFAITAVAVIYSIRLIEKTHSIANDVENPFAGTGFLDGAVWLLTFAITGFNQDIYPNTPLAKFLAVLVPVLGIVLTLYILITKTYSADREKERQAQGISIPRFKNHIVICGWNDRVPNLLRDLVSVASPLPAGGKVVVIADHDTDKPLEGLGLEGKRVAYVRGRSSDYEILKKVRIEHAIGAIVVAGQKKIVDNNYRSILTCTAIRESLRSLPKERMPKGEFYPDDFPIIAELYYEENRQFFESSEVNKLVSLKSVSVRLISHAALNPGISRLLIELMTFSTSQVAKMIKATEPEQWKKPIQVVGRTISEALEALRKSDVLLLSAYENNQQGLQETKSHDIDFVKNSPYHFGSEMDYEIKETDLLLVVRRNKKTVGGGKKFLRDHTSISFDYANEVVLLIGNNWAGEEIAEVLSKHAKKVIRLVLQSKEDESNNGENREIVEEHNNITILRTNQQIDTQFYANNRGSLSGVTRAVILGPNRKTPKDTEAMSEIFQDDQTIMHAKVLRRIAKDNKDFADNKHFHILAEMRCDDNLELFHHSGIDQPVPTNKLIEQCLAQMVFNRGVLSEFFLNAMSYSDDNRKGRLERMSAMTLAKRIETEVVGANYDELLGRCSRKGVQFVAIQPVNDSGIEGSVILNPADSHGKSHRLGRGDYVFVIVKPDDTGAAGREAVKGNLLVGKEVQSHDDIQSSDTNTHKDS
;
A
#
# COMPACT_ATOMS: atom_id res chain seq x y z
N MET A 1 0.63 28.75 -74.18
CA MET A 1 -0.31 28.30 -73.13
C MET A 1 -1.72 28.45 -73.64
N ALA A 2 -2.67 27.65 -73.15
CA ALA A 2 -4.10 27.76 -73.45
C ALA A 2 -4.93 27.37 -72.23
N ILE A 3 -6.20 27.75 -72.20
CA ILE A 3 -7.20 27.17 -71.29
C ILE A 3 -8.02 26.18 -72.14
N VAL A 4 -8.08 24.93 -71.71
CA VAL A 4 -8.71 23.83 -72.46
C VAL A 4 -9.57 23.00 -71.50
N GLN A 5 -10.79 22.65 -71.91
CA GLN A 5 -11.68 21.78 -71.12
C GLN A 5 -11.12 20.35 -71.05
N SER A 6 -11.32 19.64 -69.94
CA SER A 6 -10.70 18.34 -69.65
C SER A 6 -11.10 17.20 -70.60
N ASP A 7 -12.31 17.28 -71.14
CA ASP A 7 -12.91 16.43 -72.17
C ASP A 7 -12.26 16.65 -73.55
N ILE A 8 -12.18 17.90 -74.00
CA ILE A 8 -11.51 18.27 -75.27
C ILE A 8 -10.02 17.91 -75.19
N LEU A 9 -9.38 18.19 -74.05
CA LEU A 9 -7.99 17.83 -73.79
C LEU A 9 -7.79 16.30 -73.87
N HIS A 10 -8.70 15.51 -73.28
CA HIS A 10 -8.66 14.04 -73.38
C HIS A 10 -8.77 13.55 -74.84
N ARG A 11 -9.74 14.07 -75.61
CA ARG A 11 -9.94 13.73 -77.03
C ARG A 11 -8.71 14.06 -77.90
N ALA A 12 -8.03 15.19 -77.64
CA ALA A 12 -6.81 15.58 -78.37
C ALA A 12 -5.61 14.63 -78.18
N LYS A 13 -5.60 13.82 -77.11
CA LYS A 13 -4.56 12.81 -76.81
C LYS A 13 -4.92 11.43 -77.34
N ASP A 14 -6.15 11.00 -77.10
CA ASP A 14 -6.64 9.65 -77.40
C ASP A 14 -7.87 9.68 -78.32
N ALA A 15 -7.72 10.36 -79.46
CA ALA A 15 -8.72 10.41 -80.53
C ALA A 15 -9.14 9.00 -80.97
N GLY A 16 -10.45 8.73 -80.94
CA GLY A 16 -11.05 7.46 -81.34
C GLY A 16 -11.38 7.39 -82.84
N PRO A 17 -11.86 6.23 -83.32
CA PRO A 17 -12.21 6.05 -84.74
C PRO A 17 -13.29 7.02 -85.24
N GLU A 18 -14.21 7.44 -84.37
CA GLU A 18 -15.31 8.37 -84.67
C GLU A 18 -14.91 9.85 -84.53
N ASP A 19 -13.85 10.18 -83.77
CA ASP A 19 -13.31 11.55 -83.70
C ASP A 19 -12.54 11.95 -84.99
N ASN A 20 -12.39 11.04 -85.96
CA ASN A 20 -11.70 11.27 -87.24
C ASN A 20 -12.44 12.18 -88.24
N LEU A 21 -13.56 12.80 -87.83
CA LEU A 21 -14.24 13.82 -88.64
C LEU A 21 -13.49 15.16 -88.57
N GLN A 22 -12.39 15.22 -89.34
CA GLN A 22 -11.67 16.40 -89.83
C GLN A 22 -10.93 17.35 -88.85
N GLN A 23 -11.01 17.23 -87.51
CA GLN A 23 -10.39 18.25 -86.62
C GLN A 23 -9.19 17.83 -85.75
N PHE A 24 -8.98 16.54 -85.46
CA PHE A 24 -7.78 16.06 -84.74
C PHE A 24 -6.95 15.11 -85.62
N SER A 25 -6.28 15.65 -86.63
CA SER A 25 -5.48 14.87 -87.60
C SER A 25 -4.24 14.20 -86.98
N ASP A 26 -3.68 14.78 -85.92
CA ASP A 26 -2.45 14.35 -85.27
C ASP A 26 -2.63 14.27 -83.75
N LYS A 27 -2.14 13.19 -83.12
CA LYS A 27 -2.16 13.04 -81.66
C LYS A 27 -1.20 14.05 -81.01
N ILE A 28 -1.73 14.98 -80.21
CA ILE A 28 -0.92 16.04 -79.59
C ILE A 28 -0.32 15.56 -78.26
N GLY A 29 0.70 14.70 -78.34
CA GLY A 29 1.36 14.11 -77.16
C GLY A 29 2.22 15.07 -76.32
N ASP A 30 2.41 16.31 -76.77
CA ASP A 30 3.34 17.26 -76.18
C ASP A 30 2.69 18.29 -75.22
N ILE A 31 1.36 18.27 -75.07
CA ILE A 31 0.67 19.14 -74.11
C ILE A 31 0.87 18.63 -72.67
N ARG A 32 1.02 19.55 -71.72
CA ARG A 32 1.16 19.31 -70.28
C ARG A 32 0.21 20.22 -69.49
N SER A 33 -0.38 19.66 -68.44
CA SER A 33 -1.24 20.39 -67.51
C SER A 33 -0.41 21.27 -66.58
N LEU A 34 -0.80 22.54 -66.42
CA LEU A 34 -0.25 23.42 -65.38
C LEU A 34 -1.11 23.39 -64.12
N LEU A 35 -2.42 23.68 -64.24
CA LEU A 35 -3.38 23.60 -63.13
C LEU A 35 -4.84 23.55 -63.62
N SER A 36 -5.73 22.93 -62.85
CA SER A 36 -7.18 23.05 -63.04
C SER A 36 -7.68 24.36 -62.43
N LEU A 37 -8.46 25.13 -63.18
CA LEU A 37 -8.89 26.50 -62.84
C LEU A 37 -10.27 26.54 -62.17
N PHE A 38 -11.29 25.97 -62.79
CA PHE A 38 -12.70 25.98 -62.34
C PHE A 38 -13.49 24.84 -63.01
N PRO A 39 -14.65 24.43 -62.45
CA PRO A 39 -15.56 23.49 -63.09
C PRO A 39 -16.38 24.19 -64.18
N GLU A 40 -16.67 23.47 -65.26
CA GLU A 40 -17.70 23.85 -66.22
C GLU A 40 -18.86 22.89 -66.12
N TYR A 41 -19.99 23.39 -65.60
CA TYR A 41 -21.15 22.56 -65.28
C TYR A 41 -21.93 22.22 -66.54
N ILE A 42 -22.24 20.92 -66.68
CA ILE A 42 -23.10 20.38 -67.73
C ILE A 42 -24.53 20.46 -67.23
N GLN A 43 -25.29 21.36 -67.83
CA GLN A 43 -26.62 21.75 -67.41
C GLN A 43 -27.63 21.34 -68.49
N ILE A 44 -28.65 20.59 -68.08
CA ILE A 44 -29.77 20.22 -68.95
C ILE A 44 -31.01 20.88 -68.41
N VAL A 45 -31.45 21.91 -69.12
CA VAL A 45 -32.47 22.83 -68.65
C VAL A 45 -33.75 22.59 -69.43
N VAL A 46 -34.86 22.50 -68.71
CA VAL A 46 -36.22 22.36 -69.24
C VAL A 46 -37.07 23.50 -68.72
N ARG A 47 -38.23 23.80 -69.35
CA ARG A 47 -39.21 24.67 -68.69
C ARG A 47 -39.70 24.04 -67.37
N LYS A 48 -40.02 24.87 -66.39
CA LYS A 48 -40.46 24.45 -65.05
C LYS A 48 -41.81 23.74 -65.03
N ASP A 49 -42.70 24.11 -65.95
CA ASP A 49 -43.99 23.48 -66.21
C ASP A 49 -43.89 22.12 -66.93
N SER A 50 -42.74 21.82 -67.57
CA SER A 50 -42.56 20.61 -68.37
C SER A 50 -42.70 19.32 -67.55
N ALA A 51 -43.33 18.31 -68.16
CA ALA A 51 -43.46 16.95 -67.64
C ALA A 51 -42.15 16.13 -67.67
N ILE A 52 -41.10 16.65 -68.32
CA ILE A 52 -39.75 16.07 -68.32
C ILE A 52 -39.12 16.33 -66.94
N ARG A 53 -38.93 15.26 -66.16
CA ARG A 53 -38.39 15.31 -64.78
C ARG A 53 -37.16 14.40 -64.57
N SER A 54 -36.70 13.74 -65.63
CA SER A 54 -35.53 12.84 -65.61
C SER A 54 -34.94 12.71 -67.02
N LEU A 55 -33.66 12.37 -67.10
CA LEU A 55 -32.90 12.29 -68.36
C LEU A 55 -33.49 11.27 -69.36
N LEU A 56 -34.06 10.15 -68.88
CA LEU A 56 -34.72 9.16 -69.73
C LEU A 56 -35.95 9.70 -70.49
N LYS A 57 -36.55 10.81 -70.03
CA LYS A 57 -37.70 11.44 -70.70
C LYS A 57 -37.31 12.39 -71.86
N LEU A 58 -36.02 12.46 -72.21
CA LEU A 58 -35.53 13.20 -73.37
C LEU A 58 -35.76 12.46 -74.71
N HIS A 59 -36.07 11.15 -74.66
CA HIS A 59 -36.45 10.38 -75.85
C HIS A 59 -37.71 10.97 -76.53
N GLY A 60 -37.63 11.18 -77.84
CA GLY A 60 -38.68 11.74 -78.69
C GLY A 60 -38.94 13.24 -78.47
N LYS A 61 -37.94 14.00 -78.00
CA LYS A 61 -38.05 15.43 -77.70
C LYS A 61 -37.20 16.30 -78.62
N ARG A 62 -37.55 17.59 -78.69
CA ARG A 62 -36.80 18.62 -79.41
C ARG A 62 -35.69 19.14 -78.49
N LEU A 63 -34.45 18.77 -78.81
CA LEU A 63 -33.27 19.05 -78.00
C LEU A 63 -32.35 20.01 -78.76
N TYR A 64 -31.88 21.05 -78.07
CA TYR A 64 -30.65 21.72 -78.46
C TYR A 64 -29.50 21.07 -77.70
N ILE A 65 -28.58 20.45 -78.42
CA ILE A 65 -27.42 19.72 -77.87
C ILE A 65 -26.10 20.48 -78.04
N GLY A 66 -26.11 21.70 -78.58
CA GLY A 66 -24.91 22.49 -78.86
C GLY A 66 -24.64 22.63 -80.37
N LEU A 67 -23.91 23.68 -80.71
CA LEU A 67 -23.41 23.92 -82.08
C LEU A 67 -22.46 22.78 -82.52
N PRO A 68 -22.30 22.55 -83.84
CA PRO A 68 -21.22 21.71 -84.36
C PRO A 68 -19.87 22.13 -83.77
N ASP A 69 -19.01 21.15 -83.52
CA ASP A 69 -17.66 21.29 -82.97
C ASP A 69 -17.57 21.97 -81.58
N SER A 70 -18.70 22.17 -80.88
CA SER A 70 -18.71 22.78 -79.55
C SER A 70 -18.49 21.75 -78.43
N GLY A 71 -17.80 22.14 -77.35
CA GLY A 71 -17.68 21.28 -76.16
C GLY A 71 -19.04 20.83 -75.59
N THR A 72 -20.07 21.69 -75.66
CA THR A 72 -21.44 21.30 -75.24
C THR A 72 -21.98 20.13 -76.06
N ARG A 73 -21.64 20.04 -77.35
CA ARG A 73 -22.05 18.96 -78.25
C ARG A 73 -21.48 17.61 -77.83
N TYR A 74 -20.16 17.54 -77.66
CA TYR A 74 -19.50 16.31 -77.22
C TYR A 74 -20.01 15.83 -75.84
N ASN A 75 -20.17 16.76 -74.88
CA ASN A 75 -20.73 16.44 -73.56
C ASN A 75 -22.19 15.93 -73.62
N ALA A 76 -22.99 16.46 -74.56
CA ALA A 76 -24.36 16.02 -74.77
C ALA A 76 -24.44 14.65 -75.44
N GLU A 77 -23.58 14.40 -76.44
CA GLU A 77 -23.51 13.12 -77.16
C GLU A 77 -23.02 11.98 -76.26
N ASP A 78 -21.95 12.20 -75.47
CA ASP A 78 -21.47 11.21 -74.49
C ASP A 78 -22.57 10.81 -73.49
N LEU A 79 -23.34 11.79 -73.01
CA LEU A 79 -24.45 11.53 -72.10
C LEU A 79 -25.59 10.78 -72.77
N LEU A 80 -26.01 11.21 -73.97
CA LEU A 80 -27.09 10.57 -74.71
C LEU A 80 -26.73 9.13 -75.10
N HIS A 81 -25.48 8.88 -75.50
CA HIS A 81 -24.92 7.56 -75.76
C HIS A 81 -25.00 6.65 -74.52
N VAL A 82 -24.52 7.11 -73.35
CA VAL A 82 -24.62 6.30 -72.10
C VAL A 82 -26.06 6.12 -71.60
N LEU A 83 -26.98 7.02 -71.96
CA LEU A 83 -28.42 6.85 -71.74
C LEU A 83 -29.11 5.93 -72.77
N GLY A 84 -28.42 5.50 -73.82
CA GLY A 84 -28.97 4.68 -74.91
C GLY A 84 -29.93 5.43 -75.83
N ILE A 85 -29.74 6.74 -76.00
CA ILE A 85 -30.54 7.62 -76.86
C ILE A 85 -29.70 8.00 -78.09
N ASN A 86 -29.96 7.36 -79.22
CA ASN A 86 -29.21 7.57 -80.47
C ASN A 86 -29.89 8.61 -81.39
N GLY A 87 -29.20 9.10 -82.41
CA GLY A 87 -29.62 10.24 -83.25
C GLY A 87 -30.95 10.14 -84.01
N GLN A 88 -31.60 8.97 -84.05
CA GLN A 88 -32.97 8.81 -84.59
C GLN A 88 -34.08 8.93 -83.53
N GLN A 89 -33.71 9.03 -82.25
CA GLN A 89 -34.62 8.97 -81.09
C GLN A 89 -34.87 10.34 -80.44
N PHE A 90 -34.36 11.43 -81.01
CA PHE A 90 -34.71 12.80 -80.63
C PHE A 90 -34.70 13.70 -81.87
N THR A 91 -35.29 14.89 -81.77
CA THR A 91 -35.22 15.90 -82.83
C THR A 91 -34.18 16.94 -82.42
N GLU A 92 -33.03 16.93 -83.09
CA GLU A 92 -32.05 18.00 -82.98
C GLU A 92 -32.60 19.32 -83.55
N VAL A 93 -32.29 20.45 -82.93
CA VAL A 93 -32.62 21.79 -83.44
C VAL A 93 -31.40 22.68 -83.30
N THR A 94 -30.68 22.90 -84.41
CA THR A 94 -29.36 23.55 -84.42
C THR A 94 -29.29 24.76 -85.35
N TYR A 95 -30.17 24.88 -86.35
CA TYR A 95 -30.22 26.00 -87.28
C TYR A 95 -31.54 26.76 -87.22
N ILE A 96 -31.52 28.03 -87.62
CA ILE A 96 -32.69 28.92 -87.54
C ILE A 96 -33.75 28.60 -88.60
N GLU A 97 -33.38 27.99 -89.72
CA GLU A 97 -34.32 27.61 -90.80
C GLU A 97 -35.36 26.59 -90.30
N ASP A 98 -34.94 25.63 -89.46
CA ASP A 98 -35.80 24.67 -88.78
C ASP A 98 -36.85 25.31 -87.87
N VAL A 99 -36.55 26.51 -87.37
CA VAL A 99 -37.31 27.22 -86.34
C VAL A 99 -38.18 28.32 -86.94
N ARG A 100 -37.66 29.15 -87.87
CA ARG A 100 -38.42 30.20 -88.57
C ARG A 100 -39.63 29.63 -89.30
N SER A 101 -39.49 28.46 -89.93
CA SER A 101 -40.59 27.75 -90.61
C SER A 101 -41.67 27.21 -89.68
N LYS A 102 -41.43 27.18 -88.35
CA LYS A 102 -42.32 26.61 -87.32
C LYS A 102 -42.65 27.61 -86.19
N LEU A 103 -42.26 28.89 -86.35
CA LEU A 103 -42.46 29.97 -85.37
C LEU A 103 -43.79 30.69 -85.63
N ASN A 104 -44.84 30.34 -84.88
CA ASN A 104 -46.12 31.05 -84.90
C ASN A 104 -46.10 32.33 -84.04
N GLN A 105 -44.95 32.99 -83.91
CA GLN A 105 -44.73 34.19 -83.08
C GLN A 105 -43.80 35.18 -83.81
N PRO A 106 -44.34 36.25 -84.44
CA PRO A 106 -43.54 37.17 -85.24
C PRO A 106 -42.56 37.99 -84.40
N ASP A 107 -42.97 38.48 -83.21
CA ASP A 107 -42.14 39.33 -82.35
C ASP A 107 -40.85 38.60 -81.90
N LEU A 108 -40.98 37.33 -81.53
CA LEU A 108 -39.85 36.48 -81.16
C LEU A 108 -38.94 36.19 -82.36
N ALA A 109 -39.52 35.99 -83.56
CA ALA A 109 -38.75 35.80 -84.79
C ALA A 109 -37.95 37.06 -85.16
N GLU A 110 -38.49 38.25 -84.93
CA GLU A 110 -37.77 39.52 -85.12
C GLU A 110 -36.66 39.70 -84.07
N GLU A 111 -36.95 39.45 -82.79
CA GLU A 111 -35.96 39.54 -81.70
C GLU A 111 -34.78 38.60 -81.93
N ILE A 112 -35.04 37.34 -82.32
CA ILE A 112 -34.01 36.37 -82.69
C ILE A 112 -33.20 36.89 -83.89
N SER A 113 -33.86 37.43 -84.92
CA SER A 113 -33.18 37.94 -86.12
C SER A 113 -32.27 39.13 -85.83
N ARG A 114 -32.60 39.99 -84.85
CA ARG A 114 -31.73 41.08 -84.38
C ARG A 114 -30.48 40.59 -83.64
N ILE A 115 -30.52 39.42 -83.00
CA ILE A 115 -29.41 38.89 -82.17
C ILE A 115 -28.33 38.21 -83.02
N LEU A 116 -28.68 37.63 -84.16
CA LEU A 116 -27.79 36.78 -84.97
C LEU A 116 -27.02 37.52 -86.07
N GLY A 117 -27.50 38.70 -86.48
CA GLY A 117 -26.96 39.39 -87.64
C GLY A 117 -27.21 38.63 -88.96
N PRO A 118 -26.69 39.14 -90.10
CA PRO A 118 -26.99 38.57 -91.42
C PRO A 118 -26.23 37.27 -91.75
N GLU A 119 -25.11 36.96 -91.08
CA GLU A 119 -24.22 35.85 -91.45
C GLU A 119 -24.36 34.60 -90.55
N GLN A 120 -24.91 34.69 -89.34
CA GLN A 120 -25.02 33.53 -88.43
C GLN A 120 -26.37 32.82 -88.58
N GLN A 121 -26.34 31.60 -89.10
CA GLN A 121 -27.54 30.75 -89.24
C GLN A 121 -27.71 29.73 -88.09
N ALA A 122 -26.68 29.55 -87.25
CA ALA A 122 -26.64 28.52 -86.23
C ALA A 122 -27.07 29.04 -84.84
N LEU A 123 -27.77 28.20 -84.08
CA LEU A 123 -28.44 28.57 -82.84
C LEU A 123 -27.45 28.61 -81.66
N SER A 124 -27.22 29.78 -81.06
CA SER A 124 -26.43 29.86 -79.81
C SER A 124 -27.26 29.47 -78.58
N THR A 125 -26.60 29.03 -77.51
CA THR A 125 -27.26 28.60 -76.26
C THR A 125 -28.20 29.68 -75.67
N THR A 126 -27.83 30.96 -75.77
CA THR A 126 -28.68 32.09 -75.34
C THR A 126 -30.01 32.12 -76.09
N ILE A 127 -30.00 31.80 -77.39
CA ILE A 127 -31.17 31.82 -78.26
C ILE A 127 -31.98 30.52 -78.07
N ALA A 128 -31.30 29.39 -77.89
CA ALA A 128 -31.92 28.12 -77.51
C ALA A 128 -32.70 28.26 -76.19
N LEU A 129 -32.17 28.96 -75.18
CA LEU A 129 -32.89 29.24 -73.93
C LEU A 129 -34.15 30.11 -74.14
N LYS A 130 -34.15 31.06 -75.09
CA LYS A 130 -35.36 31.81 -75.46
C LYS A 130 -36.39 30.91 -76.14
N LEU A 131 -35.97 30.08 -77.09
CA LEU A 131 -36.85 29.10 -77.77
C LEU A 131 -37.41 28.04 -76.81
N LEU A 132 -36.65 27.63 -75.80
CA LEU A 132 -37.11 26.75 -74.72
C LEU A 132 -38.24 27.41 -73.93
N LYS A 133 -38.08 28.67 -73.51
CA LYS A 133 -39.15 29.43 -72.83
C LYS A 133 -40.39 29.60 -73.70
N ALA A 134 -40.22 29.86 -74.99
CA ALA A 134 -41.30 30.07 -75.95
C ALA A 134 -42.04 28.80 -76.41
N GLY A 135 -41.66 27.59 -75.95
CA GLY A 135 -42.34 26.35 -76.31
C GLY A 135 -41.76 25.60 -77.52
N HIS A 136 -40.74 26.16 -78.19
CA HIS A 136 -40.17 25.61 -79.43
C HIS A 136 -39.11 24.53 -79.19
N LEU A 137 -38.49 24.50 -78.01
CA LEU A 137 -37.67 23.39 -77.53
C LEU A 137 -38.29 22.73 -76.29
N ASP A 138 -37.86 21.50 -76.02
CA ASP A 138 -38.29 20.71 -74.86
C ASP A 138 -37.19 20.63 -73.79
N ALA A 139 -35.91 20.61 -74.21
CA ALA A 139 -34.74 20.78 -73.34
C ALA A 139 -33.56 21.45 -74.07
N VAL A 140 -32.67 22.08 -73.31
CA VAL A 140 -31.44 22.75 -73.76
C VAL A 140 -30.27 22.23 -72.96
N PHE A 141 -29.24 21.75 -73.65
CA PHE A 141 -27.94 21.42 -73.06
C PHE A 141 -27.04 22.65 -73.07
N SER A 142 -26.24 22.80 -72.01
CA SER A 142 -25.18 23.82 -71.93
C SER A 142 -24.04 23.31 -71.06
N THR A 143 -22.82 23.32 -71.60
CA THR A 143 -21.61 23.30 -70.78
C THR A 143 -21.14 24.74 -70.63
N SER A 144 -21.14 25.27 -69.40
CA SER A 144 -20.59 26.59 -69.11
C SER A 144 -20.23 26.73 -67.63
N GLY A 145 -19.18 27.50 -67.33
CA GLY A 145 -18.82 27.85 -65.96
C GLY A 145 -19.90 28.65 -65.20
N LYS A 146 -20.84 29.29 -65.92
CA LYS A 146 -21.97 30.02 -65.32
C LYS A 146 -23.22 29.14 -65.22
N LEU A 147 -23.92 29.20 -64.08
CA LEU A 147 -25.20 28.51 -63.87
C LEU A 147 -26.39 29.26 -64.52
N ILE A 148 -27.32 28.52 -65.11
CA ILE A 148 -28.49 29.03 -65.84
C ILE A 148 -29.67 29.24 -64.86
N GLY A 149 -29.56 30.26 -64.01
CA GLY A 149 -30.64 30.64 -63.10
C GLY A 149 -31.78 31.39 -63.80
N SER A 150 -33.01 30.83 -63.78
CA SER A 150 -34.22 31.54 -64.21
C SER A 150 -35.48 30.96 -63.57
N PRO A 151 -36.43 31.79 -63.06
CA PRO A 151 -37.58 31.29 -62.30
C PRO A 151 -38.54 30.39 -63.10
N ASP A 152 -38.53 30.48 -64.43
CA ASP A 152 -39.37 29.73 -65.37
C ASP A 152 -38.73 28.42 -65.87
N LEU A 153 -37.47 28.19 -65.50
CA LEU A 153 -36.67 27.04 -65.92
C LEU A 153 -36.43 26.08 -64.74
N ARG A 154 -35.90 24.90 -65.07
CA ARG A 154 -35.54 23.86 -64.10
C ARG A 154 -34.43 22.97 -64.67
N HIS A 155 -33.49 22.56 -63.83
CA HIS A 155 -32.42 21.64 -64.17
C HIS A 155 -32.87 20.17 -64.01
N LEU A 156 -32.39 19.28 -64.88
CA LEU A 156 -32.55 17.84 -64.71
C LEU A 156 -31.39 17.28 -63.86
N PRO A 157 -31.66 16.63 -62.70
CA PRO A 157 -30.61 16.10 -61.84
C PRO A 157 -29.96 14.85 -62.43
N PHE A 158 -28.64 14.72 -62.24
CA PHE A 158 -27.90 13.51 -62.58
C PHE A 158 -27.98 12.48 -61.45
N ASN A 159 -28.17 11.22 -61.78
CA ASN A 159 -28.26 10.14 -60.79
C ASN A 159 -26.87 9.65 -60.39
N ASN A 160 -26.64 9.42 -59.09
CA ASN A 160 -25.43 8.78 -58.56
C ASN A 160 -25.11 7.40 -59.17
N LYS A 161 -26.09 6.73 -59.81
CA LYS A 161 -25.87 5.49 -60.59
C LYS A 161 -25.33 5.71 -62.01
N LEU A 162 -25.55 6.89 -62.60
CA LEU A 162 -25.13 7.20 -63.98
C LEU A 162 -23.66 7.66 -64.03
N ALA A 163 -23.23 8.45 -63.04
CA ALA A 163 -21.87 8.99 -63.00
C ALA A 163 -20.76 7.91 -62.96
N PRO A 164 -20.87 6.78 -62.24
CA PRO A 164 -19.88 5.69 -62.32
C PRO A 164 -19.75 5.08 -63.72
N VAL A 165 -20.87 4.93 -64.44
CA VAL A 165 -20.89 4.36 -65.81
C VAL A 165 -20.22 5.32 -66.79
N LEU A 166 -20.57 6.61 -66.74
CA LEU A 166 -19.89 7.66 -67.51
C LEU A 166 -18.39 7.69 -67.19
N ARG A 167 -18.01 7.67 -65.91
CA ARG A 167 -16.60 7.71 -65.47
C ARG A 167 -15.79 6.49 -65.92
N GLN A 168 -16.42 5.34 -66.15
CA GLN A 168 -15.75 4.14 -66.66
C GLN A 168 -15.40 4.24 -68.15
N GLN A 169 -16.17 5.02 -68.92
CA GLN A 169 -15.90 5.28 -70.35
C GLN A 169 -15.12 6.58 -70.57
N PHE A 170 -15.28 7.56 -69.67
CA PHE A 170 -14.81 8.93 -69.80
C PHE A 170 -14.31 9.44 -68.43
N GLU A 171 -13.01 9.28 -68.16
CA GLU A 171 -12.42 9.52 -66.82
C GLU A 171 -12.54 10.98 -66.32
N TYR A 172 -12.78 11.91 -67.24
CA TYR A 172 -12.76 13.37 -67.04
C TYR A 172 -14.02 13.96 -66.39
N TYR A 173 -15.14 13.22 -66.33
CA TYR A 173 -16.38 13.72 -65.72
C TYR A 173 -16.33 13.73 -64.18
N GLY A 174 -16.46 14.92 -63.60
CA GLY A 174 -16.81 15.14 -62.20
C GLY A 174 -18.33 15.04 -61.98
N LEU A 175 -18.74 14.77 -60.74
CA LEU A 175 -20.13 14.92 -60.28
C LEU A 175 -20.07 15.64 -58.94
N THR A 176 -20.79 16.75 -58.80
CA THR A 176 -20.84 17.51 -57.53
C THR A 176 -22.25 18.02 -57.26
N PRO A 177 -22.71 18.07 -55.99
CA PRO A 177 -23.90 18.82 -55.62
C PRO A 177 -23.66 20.33 -55.81
N VAL A 178 -24.54 21.00 -56.54
CA VAL A 178 -24.50 22.45 -56.80
C VAL A 178 -25.76 23.09 -56.26
N GLU A 179 -25.64 24.18 -55.52
CA GLU A 179 -26.80 24.96 -55.06
C GLU A 179 -27.28 25.91 -56.17
N ILE A 180 -28.53 25.72 -56.60
CA ILE A 180 -29.15 26.50 -57.67
C ILE A 180 -30.25 27.40 -57.07
N PRO A 181 -30.16 28.73 -57.21
CA PRO A 181 -31.14 29.66 -56.64
C PRO A 181 -32.57 29.36 -57.09
N GLY A 182 -33.44 29.03 -56.13
CA GLY A 182 -34.85 28.70 -56.36
C GLY A 182 -35.15 27.25 -56.75
N GLU A 183 -34.13 26.38 -56.86
CA GLU A 183 -34.28 24.93 -57.08
C GLU A 183 -33.64 24.08 -55.96
N GLY A 184 -32.69 24.64 -55.20
CA GLY A 184 -31.98 23.94 -54.12
C GLY A 184 -30.74 23.20 -54.63
N THR A 185 -30.25 22.25 -53.84
CA THR A 185 -29.03 21.49 -54.16
C THR A 185 -29.31 20.38 -55.18
N ILE A 186 -28.71 20.47 -56.37
CA ILE A 186 -28.90 19.53 -57.48
C ILE A 186 -27.54 18.91 -57.86
N PRO A 187 -27.44 17.58 -58.01
CA PRO A 187 -26.23 16.93 -58.52
C PRO A 187 -26.05 17.21 -60.01
N LEU A 188 -24.97 17.92 -60.37
CA LEU A 188 -24.58 18.23 -61.74
C LEU A 188 -23.27 17.53 -62.11
N LEU A 189 -23.15 17.10 -63.37
CA LEU A 189 -21.87 16.73 -63.95
C LEU A 189 -21.07 17.98 -64.32
N PHE A 190 -19.75 17.86 -64.33
CA PHE A 190 -18.86 18.93 -64.79
C PHE A 190 -17.59 18.40 -65.43
N THR A 191 -17.04 19.18 -66.37
CA THR A 191 -15.67 19.06 -66.85
C THR A 191 -14.81 20.14 -66.19
N ARG A 192 -13.48 20.09 -66.35
CA ARG A 192 -12.56 21.05 -65.73
C ARG A 192 -11.93 21.95 -66.80
N ALA A 193 -11.95 23.26 -66.59
CA ALA A 193 -11.10 24.17 -67.34
C ALA A 193 -9.65 24.03 -66.85
N ASN A 194 -8.74 23.55 -67.70
CA ASN A 194 -7.33 23.37 -67.36
C ASN A 194 -6.46 24.41 -68.07
N LEU A 195 -5.56 25.05 -67.33
CA LEU A 195 -4.45 25.78 -67.92
C LEU A 195 -3.40 24.78 -68.39
N VAL A 196 -3.03 24.84 -69.67
CA VAL A 196 -2.07 23.92 -70.30
C VAL A 196 -0.94 24.65 -71.02
N ALA A 197 0.20 23.99 -71.16
CA ALA A 197 1.38 24.43 -71.89
C ALA A 197 1.95 23.30 -72.76
N ARG A 198 2.85 23.62 -73.69
CA ARG A 198 3.68 22.59 -74.36
C ARG A 198 4.79 22.13 -73.41
N SER A 199 5.18 20.88 -73.54
CA SER A 199 6.31 20.24 -72.87
C SER A 199 7.59 21.08 -73.01
N PRO A 200 8.48 21.12 -71.99
CA PRO A 200 9.77 21.81 -72.10
C PRO A 200 10.61 21.39 -73.31
N GLU A 201 10.44 20.15 -73.76
CA GLU A 201 11.16 19.52 -74.87
C GLU A 201 10.62 19.93 -76.26
N SER A 202 9.49 20.64 -76.33
CA SER A 202 8.82 21.02 -77.58
C SER A 202 9.37 22.31 -78.19
N VAL A 203 9.16 22.47 -79.50
CA VAL A 203 9.27 23.77 -80.17
C VAL A 203 8.20 24.72 -79.59
N GLN A 204 8.64 25.80 -78.96
CA GLN A 204 7.82 26.70 -78.12
C GLN A 204 7.27 26.04 -76.84
N GLY A 205 8.03 25.11 -76.25
CA GLY A 205 7.82 24.61 -74.89
C GLY A 205 7.90 25.70 -73.83
N LEU A 206 7.20 25.52 -72.70
CA LEU A 206 7.34 26.40 -71.54
C LEU A 206 8.49 25.89 -70.66
N SER A 207 9.31 26.79 -70.11
CA SER A 207 10.38 26.37 -69.19
C SER A 207 9.82 25.93 -67.84
N ASP A 208 10.51 25.03 -67.14
CA ASP A 208 10.07 24.59 -65.81
C ASP A 208 10.05 25.74 -64.79
N SER A 209 11.00 26.68 -64.88
CA SER A 209 11.01 27.88 -64.03
C SER A 209 9.81 28.81 -64.29
N ASP A 210 9.40 28.96 -65.54
CA ASP A 210 8.24 29.80 -65.89
C ASP A 210 6.93 29.10 -65.50
N ALA A 211 6.83 27.79 -65.73
CA ALA A 211 5.70 26.98 -65.29
C ALA A 211 5.52 27.04 -63.76
N GLU A 212 6.60 26.84 -62.98
CA GLU A 212 6.58 26.97 -61.52
C GLU A 212 6.15 28.39 -61.10
N LEU A 213 6.73 29.43 -61.70
CA LEU A 213 6.41 30.83 -61.40
C LEU A 213 4.93 31.17 -61.66
N ILE A 214 4.38 30.69 -62.78
CA ILE A 214 2.99 30.92 -63.17
C ILE A 214 2.03 30.23 -62.19
N VAL A 215 2.23 28.94 -61.92
CA VAL A 215 1.40 28.20 -60.95
C VAL A 215 1.50 28.84 -59.56
N ARG A 216 2.71 29.22 -59.12
CA ARG A 216 2.93 29.93 -57.86
C ARG A 216 2.15 31.23 -57.78
N LYS A 217 2.21 32.08 -58.81
CA LYS A 217 1.52 33.39 -58.83
C LYS A 217 0.01 33.27 -58.87
N ILE A 218 -0.54 32.24 -59.51
CA ILE A 218 -1.98 31.97 -59.49
C ILE A 218 -2.42 31.49 -58.10
N HIS A 219 -1.69 30.54 -57.50
CA HIS A 219 -2.01 30.01 -56.17
C HIS A 219 -1.87 31.06 -55.05
N GLU A 220 -0.81 31.86 -55.06
CA GLU A 220 -0.57 32.90 -54.04
C GLU A 220 -1.52 34.10 -54.14
N ASN A 221 -2.17 34.30 -55.30
CA ASN A 221 -3.12 35.41 -55.53
C ASN A 221 -4.60 34.99 -55.46
N GLN A 222 -4.90 33.87 -54.78
CA GLN A 222 -6.27 33.34 -54.59
C GLN A 222 -7.28 34.43 -54.20
N LEU A 223 -7.03 35.15 -53.10
CA LEU A 223 -7.90 36.21 -52.57
C LEU A 223 -8.08 37.40 -53.53
N GLY A 224 -7.18 37.60 -54.49
CA GLY A 224 -7.31 38.59 -55.55
C GLY A 224 -8.18 38.08 -56.69
N LEU A 225 -7.97 36.83 -57.12
CA LEU A 225 -8.75 36.18 -58.17
C LEU A 225 -10.23 35.99 -57.77
N GLU A 226 -10.51 35.53 -56.55
CA GLU A 226 -11.86 35.41 -55.99
C GLU A 226 -12.62 36.75 -55.97
N LYS A 227 -11.91 37.88 -55.76
CA LYS A 227 -12.52 39.22 -55.74
C LYS A 227 -12.70 39.83 -57.13
N LEU A 228 -11.79 39.56 -58.06
CA LEU A 228 -11.84 40.07 -59.43
C LEU A 228 -12.90 39.35 -60.28
N VAL A 229 -13.15 38.06 -60.01
CA VAL A 229 -14.12 37.26 -60.75
C VAL A 229 -15.50 37.38 -60.10
N SER A 230 -16.25 38.38 -60.54
CA SER A 230 -17.59 38.71 -60.02
C SER A 230 -18.60 37.55 -60.10
N TYR A 231 -18.91 36.97 -58.92
CA TYR A 231 -20.10 36.17 -58.58
C TYR A 231 -20.44 34.90 -59.37
N ASN A 232 -19.68 34.48 -60.40
CA ASN A 232 -20.16 33.47 -61.36
C ASN A 232 -19.21 32.30 -61.71
N LEU A 233 -18.06 32.10 -61.03
CA LEU A 233 -17.16 30.95 -61.26
C LEU A 233 -16.56 30.42 -59.94
N ASP A 234 -16.67 29.11 -59.68
CA ASP A 234 -16.00 28.43 -58.55
C ASP A 234 -14.55 28.11 -58.90
N PHE A 235 -13.60 28.98 -58.50
CA PHE A 235 -12.19 28.69 -58.72
C PHE A 235 -11.68 27.58 -57.79
N PHE A 236 -10.96 26.63 -58.37
CA PHE A 236 -10.26 25.58 -57.63
C PHE A 236 -9.03 26.16 -56.92
N PHE A 237 -8.91 25.86 -55.62
CA PHE A 237 -7.78 26.25 -54.78
C PHE A 237 -7.34 25.07 -53.89
N GLY A 238 -6.11 25.12 -53.40
CA GLY A 238 -5.52 24.01 -52.64
C GLY A 238 -5.43 22.73 -53.48
N ASP A 239 -5.72 21.58 -52.88
CA ASP A 239 -5.66 20.29 -53.58
C ASP A 239 -6.61 20.22 -54.79
N ARG A 240 -7.73 20.96 -54.79
CA ARG A 240 -8.69 21.04 -55.91
C ARG A 240 -8.02 21.41 -57.25
N MET A 241 -6.95 22.22 -57.23
CA MET A 241 -6.18 22.60 -58.43
C MET A 241 -5.52 21.42 -59.15
N VAL A 242 -5.37 20.28 -58.48
CA VAL A 242 -4.59 19.11 -58.95
C VAL A 242 -5.43 17.83 -59.01
N ARG A 243 -6.65 17.82 -58.46
CA ARG A 243 -7.57 16.67 -58.55
C ARG A 243 -7.95 16.40 -60.01
N ARG A 244 -7.77 15.16 -60.45
CA ARG A 244 -8.18 14.66 -61.79
C ARG A 244 -7.71 15.51 -62.98
N MET A 245 -6.44 15.92 -62.99
CA MET A 245 -5.81 16.35 -64.25
C MET A 245 -5.74 15.16 -65.21
N THR A 246 -6.33 15.28 -66.40
CA THR A 246 -6.45 14.19 -67.39
C THR A 246 -5.19 14.02 -68.26
N HIS A 247 -4.17 14.84 -68.01
CA HIS A 247 -2.93 14.93 -68.78
C HIS A 247 -1.74 15.12 -67.85
N ASN A 248 -0.58 14.60 -68.28
CA ASN A 248 0.70 14.71 -67.58
C ASN A 248 0.96 16.16 -67.13
N ILE A 249 1.28 16.32 -65.85
CA ILE A 249 1.59 17.62 -65.26
C ILE A 249 2.93 18.12 -65.82
N HIS A 250 3.07 19.42 -66.02
CA HIS A 250 4.33 20.04 -66.42
C HIS A 250 5.37 19.89 -65.29
N PRO A 251 6.65 19.53 -65.55
CA PRO A 251 7.60 19.23 -64.47
C PRO A 251 7.82 20.41 -63.49
N GLY A 252 7.88 21.64 -63.97
CA GLY A 252 7.89 22.86 -63.15
C GLY A 252 6.64 23.05 -62.27
N ALA A 253 5.44 22.81 -62.81
CA ALA A 253 4.19 22.86 -62.04
C ALA A 253 4.12 21.73 -60.99
N GLU A 254 4.52 20.52 -61.37
CA GLU A 254 4.66 19.37 -60.48
C GLU A 254 5.63 19.66 -59.33
N THR A 255 6.77 20.30 -59.61
CA THR A 255 7.76 20.72 -58.61
C THR A 255 7.13 21.68 -57.59
N TYR A 256 6.36 22.67 -58.04
CA TYR A 256 5.61 23.56 -57.15
C TYR A 256 4.59 22.80 -56.29
N PHE A 257 3.74 21.96 -56.89
CA PHE A 257 2.71 21.21 -56.15
C PHE A 257 3.28 20.20 -55.16
N ARG A 258 4.44 19.61 -55.46
CA ARG A 258 5.20 18.78 -54.51
C ARG A 258 5.71 19.63 -53.34
N SER A 259 6.30 20.81 -53.61
CA SER A 259 6.79 21.73 -52.57
C SER A 259 5.70 22.23 -51.62
N ARG A 260 4.47 22.44 -52.13
CA ARG A 260 3.29 22.88 -51.36
C ARG A 260 2.44 21.72 -50.83
N ASN A 261 2.91 20.48 -50.94
CA ASN A 261 2.23 19.30 -50.42
C ASN A 261 0.81 19.09 -51.00
N MET A 262 0.56 19.55 -52.22
CA MET A 262 -0.71 19.41 -52.95
C MET A 262 -0.76 18.09 -53.72
N LEU A 263 0.34 17.69 -54.37
CA LEU A 263 0.52 16.33 -54.86
C LEU A 263 0.87 15.35 -53.72
N PRO A 264 0.55 14.05 -53.85
CA PRO A 264 1.00 13.03 -52.91
C PRO A 264 2.49 12.75 -53.16
N HIS A 265 3.35 13.55 -52.55
CA HIS A 265 4.77 13.26 -52.44
C HIS A 265 5.01 12.58 -51.09
N VAL A 266 5.32 11.29 -51.09
CA VAL A 266 5.90 10.65 -49.90
C VAL A 266 7.39 10.90 -49.97
N SER A 267 7.94 11.64 -49.01
CA SER A 267 9.39 11.78 -48.91
C SER A 267 10.00 10.39 -48.71
N PRO A 268 11.13 10.04 -49.36
CA PRO A 268 11.82 8.78 -49.09
C PRO A 268 12.07 8.58 -47.58
N TRP A 269 12.30 9.68 -46.87
CA TRP A 269 12.45 9.72 -45.42
C TRP A 269 11.19 9.37 -44.64
N GLU A 270 9.98 9.62 -45.15
CA GLU A 270 8.73 9.22 -44.48
C GLU A 270 8.52 7.71 -44.58
N TYR A 271 8.85 7.09 -45.73
CA TYR A 271 8.91 5.63 -45.84
C TYR A 271 10.02 5.04 -44.96
N VAL A 272 11.21 5.64 -44.94
CA VAL A 272 12.33 5.18 -44.08
C VAL A 272 11.96 5.33 -42.61
N ILE A 273 11.37 6.44 -42.16
CA ILE A 273 10.92 6.62 -40.77
C ILE A 273 9.82 5.62 -40.45
N SER A 274 8.80 5.46 -41.31
CA SER A 274 7.73 4.48 -41.10
C SER A 274 8.28 3.04 -41.00
N ALA A 275 9.17 2.67 -41.93
CA ALA A 275 9.81 1.37 -41.95
C ALA A 275 10.77 1.16 -40.76
N LEU A 276 11.49 2.19 -40.33
CA LEU A 276 12.41 2.13 -39.18
C LEU A 276 11.64 2.08 -37.86
N LEU A 277 10.52 2.78 -37.74
CA LEU A 277 9.59 2.69 -36.61
C LEU A 277 8.93 1.30 -36.53
N VAL A 278 8.48 0.76 -37.67
CA VAL A 278 7.96 -0.62 -37.78
C VAL A 278 9.07 -1.64 -37.52
N PHE A 279 10.31 -1.41 -37.96
CA PHE A 279 11.46 -2.29 -37.73
C PHE A 279 11.91 -2.27 -36.26
N VAL A 280 11.92 -1.11 -35.60
CA VAL A 280 12.16 -0.99 -34.15
C VAL A 280 11.05 -1.72 -33.38
N GLY A 281 9.79 -1.56 -33.79
CA GLY A 281 8.67 -2.31 -33.23
C GLY A 281 8.77 -3.82 -33.43
N LEU A 282 9.14 -4.26 -34.64
CA LEU A 282 9.33 -5.67 -34.98
C LEU A 282 10.55 -6.28 -34.29
N THR A 283 11.66 -5.56 -34.14
CA THR A 283 12.84 -6.06 -33.42
C THR A 283 12.55 -6.21 -31.92
N ILE A 284 11.82 -5.26 -31.31
CA ILE A 284 11.28 -5.39 -29.95
C ILE A 284 10.32 -6.59 -29.84
N PHE A 285 9.45 -6.80 -30.83
CA PHE A 285 8.53 -7.94 -30.88
C PHE A 285 9.27 -9.27 -31.05
N PHE A 286 10.23 -9.38 -31.97
CA PHE A 286 11.01 -10.59 -32.23
C PHE A 286 11.93 -10.95 -31.05
N ALA A 287 12.52 -9.96 -30.38
CA ALA A 287 13.23 -10.16 -29.12
C ALA A 287 12.32 -10.78 -28.03
N LYS A 288 11.00 -10.58 -28.11
CA LYS A 288 10.00 -11.20 -27.23
C LYS A 288 9.37 -12.49 -27.81
N ALA A 289 9.30 -12.66 -29.13
CA ALA A 289 8.92 -13.94 -29.76
C ALA A 289 9.96 -15.02 -29.45
N ALA A 290 11.25 -14.66 -29.51
CA ALA A 290 12.37 -15.46 -29.01
C ALA A 290 12.32 -15.74 -27.48
N ARG A 291 11.40 -15.13 -26.73
CA ARG A 291 11.21 -15.31 -25.29
C ARG A 291 10.01 -16.21 -24.94
N ASN A 292 9.15 -16.58 -25.89
CA ASN A 292 7.87 -17.24 -25.58
C ASN A 292 7.91 -18.79 -25.67
N THR A 293 8.45 -19.38 -24.60
CA THR A 293 7.95 -20.59 -23.89
C THR A 293 7.68 -21.94 -24.59
N LYS A 294 7.79 -22.09 -25.91
CA LYS A 294 7.87 -23.43 -26.55
C LYS A 294 9.15 -23.64 -27.34
N PHE A 295 9.53 -22.69 -28.20
CA PHE A 295 10.76 -22.77 -29.00
C PHE A 295 12.02 -22.81 -28.13
N VAL A 296 12.11 -21.94 -27.10
CA VAL A 296 13.23 -21.93 -26.16
C VAL A 296 13.28 -23.20 -25.31
N VAL A 297 12.14 -23.72 -24.87
CA VAL A 297 12.08 -24.96 -24.07
C VAL A 297 12.57 -26.16 -24.89
N TRP A 298 12.15 -26.24 -26.16
CA TRP A 298 12.65 -27.23 -27.12
C TRP A 298 14.17 -27.09 -27.38
N LEU A 299 14.67 -25.86 -27.50
CA LEU A 299 16.09 -25.59 -27.75
C LEU A 299 16.97 -25.91 -26.51
N VAL A 300 16.45 -25.62 -25.30
CA VAL A 300 17.09 -25.93 -24.01
C VAL A 300 17.14 -27.44 -23.72
N GLN A 301 16.27 -28.25 -24.33
CA GLN A 301 16.33 -29.72 -24.23
C GLN A 301 17.49 -30.35 -25.04
N THR A 302 18.21 -29.58 -25.87
CA THR A 302 19.40 -30.10 -26.53
C THR A 302 20.57 -30.24 -25.55
N ARG A 303 21.29 -31.38 -25.60
CA ARG A 303 22.38 -31.73 -24.65
C ARG A 303 23.45 -30.65 -24.48
N LEU A 304 23.69 -29.82 -25.50
CA LEU A 304 24.65 -28.71 -25.46
C LEU A 304 24.21 -27.57 -24.52
N VAL A 305 22.91 -27.25 -24.45
CA VAL A 305 22.41 -26.10 -23.68
C VAL A 305 22.28 -26.42 -22.19
N ILE A 306 21.96 -27.67 -21.84
CA ILE A 306 21.90 -28.14 -20.45
C ILE A 306 23.26 -27.94 -19.72
N SER A 307 24.37 -28.16 -20.43
CA SER A 307 25.74 -27.90 -19.93
C SER A 307 25.98 -26.42 -19.57
N LEU A 308 25.37 -25.50 -20.32
CA LEU A 308 25.52 -24.05 -20.12
C LEU A 308 24.57 -23.48 -19.05
N TYR A 309 23.55 -24.24 -18.64
CA TYR A 309 22.48 -23.82 -17.73
C TYR A 309 22.61 -24.38 -16.30
N SER A 310 23.82 -24.75 -15.88
CA SER A 310 24.12 -25.16 -14.50
C SER A 310 24.07 -23.97 -13.52
N GLU A 311 23.86 -24.24 -12.23
CA GLU A 311 23.66 -23.21 -11.21
C GLU A 311 24.86 -22.26 -11.00
N GLN A 312 26.06 -22.68 -11.37
CA GLN A 312 27.29 -21.88 -11.25
C GLN A 312 27.64 -21.11 -12.54
N SER A 313 26.85 -21.25 -13.60
CA SER A 313 27.11 -20.63 -14.91
C SER A 313 26.93 -19.11 -14.89
N TRP A 314 27.93 -18.38 -15.42
CA TRP A 314 27.83 -16.94 -15.66
C TRP A 314 26.67 -16.59 -16.61
N PHE A 315 26.33 -17.49 -17.52
CA PHE A 315 25.21 -17.33 -18.45
C PHE A 315 23.86 -17.29 -17.72
N LYS A 316 23.63 -18.16 -16.72
CA LYS A 316 22.40 -18.14 -15.90
C LYS A 316 22.25 -16.82 -15.16
N ARG A 317 23.34 -16.31 -14.55
CA ARG A 317 23.33 -15.00 -13.85
C ARG A 317 23.03 -13.83 -14.79
N ILE A 318 23.66 -13.78 -15.97
CA ILE A 318 23.38 -12.72 -16.96
C ILE A 318 21.95 -12.86 -17.50
N TRP A 319 21.46 -14.08 -17.72
CA TRP A 319 20.12 -14.35 -18.23
C TRP A 319 19.02 -14.00 -17.22
N ASP A 320 19.20 -14.31 -15.93
CA ASP A 320 18.27 -13.94 -14.86
C ASP A 320 18.24 -12.42 -14.63
N GLU A 321 19.40 -11.74 -14.64
CA GLU A 321 19.44 -10.28 -14.50
C GLU A 321 18.86 -9.59 -15.76
N TYR A 322 19.07 -10.15 -16.96
CA TYR A 322 18.41 -9.74 -18.20
C TYR A 322 16.89 -9.94 -18.14
N LEU A 323 16.39 -11.08 -17.64
CA LEU A 323 14.96 -11.33 -17.44
C LEU A 323 14.32 -10.32 -16.47
N LYS A 324 15.03 -9.98 -15.40
CA LYS A 324 14.61 -9.05 -14.36
C LYS A 324 14.54 -7.62 -14.88
N ILE A 325 15.60 -7.13 -15.52
CA ILE A 325 15.64 -5.83 -16.22
C ILE A 325 14.53 -5.74 -17.26
N THR A 326 14.32 -6.79 -18.07
CA THR A 326 13.29 -6.80 -19.13
C THR A 326 11.87 -7.05 -18.65
N CYS A 327 11.65 -7.39 -17.37
CA CYS A 327 10.33 -7.38 -16.74
C CYS A 327 9.97 -6.01 -16.18
N GLU A 328 10.89 -5.33 -15.49
CA GLU A 328 10.67 -3.97 -14.96
C GLU A 328 10.59 -2.91 -16.06
N THR A 329 11.32 -3.10 -17.17
CA THR A 329 11.29 -2.16 -18.32
C THR A 329 10.20 -2.47 -19.35
N ALA A 330 9.54 -3.64 -19.29
CA ALA A 330 8.47 -4.03 -20.23
C ALA A 330 7.40 -2.94 -20.43
N PRO A 331 6.76 -2.36 -19.40
CA PRO A 331 5.73 -1.34 -19.62
C PRO A 331 6.27 -0.09 -20.32
N ARG A 332 7.53 0.31 -20.06
CA ARG A 332 8.17 1.44 -20.76
C ARG A 332 8.34 1.14 -22.26
N ILE A 333 8.80 -0.06 -22.59
CA ILE A 333 9.01 -0.51 -23.98
C ILE A 333 7.66 -0.57 -24.72
N TRP A 334 6.61 -1.11 -24.11
CA TRP A 334 5.27 -1.14 -24.70
C TRP A 334 4.64 0.26 -24.85
N SER A 335 4.89 1.18 -23.92
CA SER A 335 4.49 2.59 -24.08
C SER A 335 5.20 3.27 -25.27
N TRP A 336 6.51 3.04 -25.45
CA TRP A 336 7.24 3.55 -26.60
C TRP A 336 6.74 2.94 -27.92
N PHE A 337 6.54 1.63 -27.98
CA PHE A 337 5.98 0.96 -29.16
C PHE A 337 4.57 1.49 -29.51
N PHE A 338 3.72 1.70 -28.51
CA PHE A 338 2.39 2.29 -28.69
C PHE A 338 2.47 3.72 -29.22
N ALA A 339 3.29 4.58 -28.63
CA ALA A 339 3.48 5.96 -29.08
C ALA A 339 3.97 6.02 -30.53
N ILE A 340 4.98 5.19 -30.86
CA ILE A 340 5.51 5.04 -32.22
C ILE A 340 4.42 4.60 -33.21
N THR A 341 3.63 3.59 -32.84
CA THR A 341 2.55 3.06 -33.68
C THR A 341 1.45 4.09 -33.90
N ALA A 342 1.05 4.83 -32.86
CA ALA A 342 0.05 5.89 -32.94
C ALA A 342 0.48 7.01 -33.90
N VAL A 343 1.74 7.45 -33.83
CA VAL A 343 2.31 8.43 -34.77
C VAL A 343 2.25 7.91 -36.21
N ALA A 344 2.74 6.69 -36.45
CA ALA A 344 2.74 6.08 -37.80
C ALA A 344 1.32 5.91 -38.37
N VAL A 345 0.33 5.58 -37.53
CA VAL A 345 -1.09 5.48 -37.93
C VAL A 345 -1.65 6.84 -38.34
N ILE A 346 -1.36 7.93 -37.61
CA ILE A 346 -1.83 9.28 -37.96
C ILE A 346 -1.29 9.69 -39.34
N TYR A 347 -0.01 9.47 -39.62
CA TYR A 347 0.56 9.73 -40.96
C TYR A 347 -0.05 8.83 -42.04
N SER A 348 -0.29 7.55 -41.75
CA SER A 348 -0.91 6.61 -42.68
C SER A 348 -2.33 7.02 -43.07
N ILE A 349 -3.16 7.43 -42.10
CA ILE A 349 -4.52 7.93 -42.33
C ILE A 349 -4.49 9.14 -43.27
N ARG A 350 -3.62 10.12 -43.00
CA ARG A 350 -3.50 11.33 -43.84
C ARG A 350 -3.08 11.01 -45.27
N LEU A 351 -2.15 10.06 -45.46
CA LEU A 351 -1.70 9.65 -46.78
C LEU A 351 -2.82 8.96 -47.58
N ILE A 352 -3.55 8.03 -46.94
CA ILE A 352 -4.67 7.29 -47.55
C ILE A 352 -5.82 8.23 -47.93
N GLU A 353 -6.21 9.15 -47.04
CA GLU A 353 -7.30 10.10 -47.33
C GLU A 353 -6.89 11.13 -48.42
N LYS A 354 -5.61 11.54 -48.46
CA LYS A 354 -5.10 12.45 -49.50
C LYS A 354 -5.08 11.78 -50.88
N THR A 355 -4.62 10.53 -51.00
CA THR A 355 -4.68 9.81 -52.29
C THR A 355 -6.13 9.50 -52.70
N HIS A 356 -7.00 9.21 -51.74
CA HIS A 356 -8.43 8.99 -52.00
C HIS A 356 -9.14 10.25 -52.52
N SER A 357 -8.89 11.43 -51.92
CA SER A 357 -9.41 12.74 -52.38
C SER A 357 -9.02 13.00 -53.84
N ILE A 358 -7.73 12.87 -54.17
CA ILE A 358 -7.21 13.19 -55.51
C ILE A 358 -7.79 12.26 -56.59
N ALA A 359 -8.01 10.98 -56.26
CA ALA A 359 -8.57 9.98 -57.19
C ALA A 359 -10.10 10.11 -57.37
N ASN A 360 -10.85 10.38 -56.29
CA ASN A 360 -12.32 10.32 -56.29
C ASN A 360 -13.00 11.69 -56.34
N ASP A 361 -12.23 12.77 -56.25
CA ASP A 361 -12.71 14.15 -56.26
C ASP A 361 -13.62 14.49 -55.05
N VAL A 362 -13.26 13.94 -53.89
CA VAL A 362 -13.97 14.13 -52.61
C VAL A 362 -13.13 15.05 -51.72
N GLU A 363 -13.78 15.85 -50.87
CA GLU A 363 -13.08 16.64 -49.86
C GLU A 363 -12.28 15.76 -48.89
N ASN A 364 -11.11 16.25 -48.48
CA ASN A 364 -10.26 15.60 -47.50
C ASN A 364 -10.37 16.33 -46.14
N PRO A 365 -11.05 15.74 -45.13
CA PRO A 365 -11.19 16.36 -43.81
C PRO A 365 -9.86 16.61 -43.09
N PHE A 366 -8.78 15.92 -43.49
CA PHE A 366 -7.44 16.04 -42.92
C PHE A 366 -6.49 16.93 -43.75
N ALA A 367 -7.01 17.68 -44.74
CA ALA A 367 -6.19 18.58 -45.56
C ALA A 367 -5.62 19.75 -44.74
N GLY A 368 -6.47 20.45 -43.97
CA GLY A 368 -6.08 21.62 -43.17
C GLY A 368 -5.58 21.33 -41.75
N THR A 369 -5.81 20.13 -41.21
CA THR A 369 -5.46 19.78 -39.83
C THR A 369 -3.94 19.71 -39.61
N GLY A 370 -3.41 20.27 -38.53
CA GLY A 370 -2.03 20.03 -38.09
C GLY A 370 -1.82 18.60 -37.57
N PHE A 371 -0.56 18.23 -37.30
CA PHE A 371 -0.28 16.94 -36.63
C PHE A 371 -0.87 16.90 -35.21
N LEU A 372 -0.74 17.99 -34.46
CA LEU A 372 -1.28 18.10 -33.11
C LEU A 372 -2.80 18.03 -33.10
N ASP A 373 -3.48 18.69 -34.03
CA ASP A 373 -4.94 18.65 -34.15
C ASP A 373 -5.44 17.23 -34.47
N GLY A 374 -4.75 16.52 -35.38
CA GLY A 374 -5.03 15.11 -35.67
C GLY A 374 -4.80 14.18 -34.47
N ALA A 375 -3.80 14.46 -33.63
CA ALA A 375 -3.55 13.71 -32.40
C ALA A 375 -4.61 14.01 -31.30
N VAL A 376 -5.01 15.27 -31.14
CA VAL A 376 -6.09 15.69 -30.24
C VAL A 376 -7.42 15.10 -30.67
N TRP A 377 -7.71 15.09 -31.98
CA TRP A 377 -8.87 14.42 -32.55
C TRP A 377 -8.88 12.92 -32.23
N LEU A 378 -7.78 12.21 -32.49
CA LEU A 378 -7.70 10.77 -32.26
C LEU A 378 -7.87 10.44 -30.77
N LEU A 379 -7.30 11.25 -29.87
CA LEU A 379 -7.48 11.12 -28.43
C LEU A 379 -8.93 11.40 -28.00
N THR A 380 -9.56 12.42 -28.56
CA THR A 380 -10.96 12.77 -28.28
C THR A 380 -11.91 11.66 -28.73
N PHE A 381 -11.69 11.13 -29.94
CA PHE A 381 -12.41 9.99 -30.49
C PHE A 381 -12.19 8.73 -29.62
N ALA A 382 -10.96 8.46 -29.18
CA ALA A 382 -10.64 7.33 -28.30
C ALA A 382 -11.39 7.35 -26.96
N ILE A 383 -11.61 8.54 -26.38
CA ILE A 383 -12.23 8.73 -25.06
C ILE A 383 -13.74 8.83 -25.15
N THR A 384 -14.27 9.52 -26.17
CA THR A 384 -15.69 9.93 -26.25
C THR A 384 -16.48 9.24 -27.35
N GLY A 385 -15.82 8.65 -28.34
CA GLY A 385 -16.45 8.18 -29.58
C GLY A 385 -16.94 9.30 -30.52
N PHE A 386 -16.77 10.57 -30.16
CA PHE A 386 -17.30 11.71 -30.91
C PHE A 386 -16.37 12.11 -32.07
N ASN A 387 -16.95 12.28 -33.26
CA ASN A 387 -16.25 12.81 -34.44
C ASN A 387 -16.56 14.31 -34.59
N GLN A 388 -15.57 15.17 -34.31
CA GLN A 388 -15.67 16.63 -34.47
C GLN A 388 -15.53 17.03 -35.95
N ASP A 389 -16.48 16.61 -36.80
CA ASP A 389 -16.57 16.78 -38.27
C ASP A 389 -15.39 16.25 -39.11
N ILE A 390 -14.28 15.92 -38.46
CA ILE A 390 -13.12 15.24 -39.00
C ILE A 390 -13.37 13.74 -38.80
N TYR A 391 -13.53 12.99 -39.90
CA TYR A 391 -13.59 11.52 -39.88
C TYR A 391 -13.08 10.96 -41.20
N PRO A 392 -12.31 9.85 -41.23
CA PRO A 392 -11.80 9.32 -42.50
C PRO A 392 -12.93 8.82 -43.38
N ASN A 393 -12.86 9.07 -44.69
CA ASN A 393 -13.84 8.57 -45.65
C ASN A 393 -13.61 7.09 -45.97
N THR A 394 -12.35 6.66 -46.05
CA THR A 394 -11.98 5.31 -46.49
C THR A 394 -12.16 4.24 -45.40
N PRO A 395 -12.62 3.02 -45.75
CA PRO A 395 -12.73 1.91 -44.78
C PRO A 395 -11.41 1.55 -44.09
N LEU A 396 -10.29 1.65 -44.81
CA LEU A 396 -8.96 1.34 -44.28
C LEU A 396 -8.53 2.36 -43.21
N ALA A 397 -8.69 3.66 -43.48
CA ALA A 397 -8.37 4.69 -42.48
C ALA A 397 -9.32 4.66 -41.27
N LYS A 398 -10.61 4.32 -41.47
CA LYS A 398 -11.56 4.07 -40.37
C LYS A 398 -11.09 2.93 -39.45
N PHE A 399 -10.64 1.81 -40.02
CA PHE A 399 -10.09 0.70 -39.24
C PHE A 399 -8.84 1.12 -38.44
N LEU A 400 -7.91 1.83 -39.09
CA LEU A 400 -6.70 2.34 -38.42
C LEU A 400 -7.02 3.32 -37.29
N ALA A 401 -8.03 4.18 -37.45
CA ALA A 401 -8.48 5.11 -36.42
C ALA A 401 -9.07 4.41 -35.18
N VAL A 402 -9.72 3.26 -35.35
CA VAL A 402 -10.27 2.44 -34.24
C VAL A 402 -9.18 1.60 -33.56
N LEU A 403 -8.13 1.19 -34.28
CA LEU A 403 -7.07 0.33 -33.77
C LEU A 403 -6.27 0.96 -32.62
N VAL A 404 -5.94 2.25 -32.73
CA VAL A 404 -5.12 2.95 -31.71
C VAL A 404 -5.83 3.06 -30.34
N PRO A 405 -7.11 3.49 -30.25
CA PRO A 405 -7.89 3.41 -29.01
C PRO A 405 -7.86 2.03 -28.34
N VAL A 406 -8.11 0.96 -29.12
CA VAL A 406 -8.16 -0.42 -28.61
C VAL A 406 -6.81 -0.85 -28.04
N LEU A 407 -5.71 -0.59 -28.75
CA LEU A 407 -4.36 -0.86 -28.26
C LEU A 407 -4.03 -0.06 -26.98
N GLY A 408 -4.51 1.19 -26.87
CA GLY A 408 -4.33 2.04 -25.69
C GLY A 408 -5.05 1.51 -24.45
N ILE A 409 -6.28 1.01 -24.61
CA ILE A 409 -7.05 0.37 -23.52
C ILE A 409 -6.35 -0.90 -23.04
N VAL A 410 -5.94 -1.78 -23.96
CA VAL A 410 -5.21 -3.02 -23.64
C VAL A 410 -3.90 -2.73 -22.90
N LEU A 411 -3.12 -1.74 -23.35
CA LEU A 411 -1.90 -1.29 -22.67
C LEU A 411 -2.19 -0.77 -21.26
N THR A 412 -3.24 0.03 -21.10
CA THR A 412 -3.61 0.62 -19.79
C THR A 412 -4.03 -0.46 -18.79
N LEU A 413 -4.87 -1.42 -19.21
CA LEU A 413 -5.25 -2.57 -18.39
C LEU A 413 -4.02 -3.42 -18.01
N TYR A 414 -3.11 -3.68 -18.96
CA TYR A 414 -1.87 -4.39 -18.69
C TYR A 414 -0.98 -3.67 -17.65
N ILE A 415 -0.82 -2.35 -17.75
CA ILE A 415 -0.04 -1.55 -16.79
C ILE A 415 -0.71 -1.57 -15.40
N LEU A 416 -2.04 -1.48 -15.32
CA LEU A 416 -2.77 -1.52 -14.06
C LEU A 416 -2.59 -2.89 -13.37
N ILE A 417 -2.88 -3.99 -14.09
CA ILE A 417 -2.78 -5.37 -13.56
C ILE A 417 -1.35 -5.69 -13.12
N THR A 418 -0.33 -5.31 -13.90
CA THR A 418 1.07 -5.57 -13.53
C THR A 418 1.51 -4.77 -12.31
N LYS A 419 1.04 -3.52 -12.14
CA LYS A 419 1.32 -2.70 -10.96
C LYS A 419 0.61 -3.22 -9.70
N THR A 420 -0.67 -3.57 -9.77
CA THR A 420 -1.40 -4.10 -8.60
C THR A 420 -0.82 -5.45 -8.17
N TYR A 421 -0.65 -6.38 -9.11
CA TYR A 421 -0.09 -7.70 -8.85
C TYR A 421 1.34 -7.65 -8.27
N SER A 422 2.20 -6.73 -8.73
CA SER A 422 3.53 -6.56 -8.14
C SER A 422 3.51 -5.94 -6.75
N ALA A 423 2.61 -4.98 -6.48
CA ALA A 423 2.49 -4.34 -5.18
C ALA A 423 1.94 -5.29 -4.11
N ASP A 424 0.91 -6.08 -4.42
CA ASP A 424 0.34 -7.03 -3.47
C ASP A 424 1.27 -8.23 -3.24
N ARG A 425 1.93 -8.74 -4.30
CA ARG A 425 2.98 -9.75 -4.16
C ARG A 425 4.16 -9.27 -3.31
N GLU A 426 4.52 -7.99 -3.38
CA GLU A 426 5.58 -7.44 -2.52
C GLU A 426 5.13 -7.35 -1.05
N LYS A 427 3.88 -6.96 -0.78
CA LYS A 427 3.31 -7.03 0.59
C LYS A 427 3.28 -8.47 1.12
N GLU A 428 2.87 -9.44 0.31
CA GLU A 428 2.87 -10.86 0.67
C GLU A 428 4.28 -11.35 1.00
N ARG A 429 5.28 -11.00 0.17
CA ARG A 429 6.69 -11.35 0.41
C ARG A 429 7.26 -10.69 1.65
N GLN A 430 6.80 -9.49 2.02
CA GLN A 430 7.15 -8.85 3.29
C GLN A 430 6.44 -9.53 4.49
N ALA A 431 5.18 -9.94 4.34
CA ALA A 431 4.46 -10.70 5.38
C ALA A 431 5.08 -12.09 5.63
N GLN A 432 5.58 -12.74 4.57
CA GLN A 432 6.36 -13.98 4.64
C GLN A 432 7.81 -13.78 5.12
N GLY A 433 8.24 -12.53 5.37
CA GLY A 433 9.61 -12.19 5.78
C GLY A 433 10.69 -12.45 4.73
N ILE A 434 10.33 -12.68 3.47
CA ILE A 434 11.25 -12.95 2.34
C ILE A 434 11.82 -11.64 1.77
N SER A 435 10.98 -10.61 1.68
CA SER A 435 11.42 -9.26 1.29
C SER A 435 11.64 -8.40 2.52
N ILE A 436 12.86 -7.87 2.68
CA ILE A 436 13.28 -7.12 3.87
C ILE A 436 13.41 -5.63 3.50
N PRO A 437 12.48 -4.77 3.95
CA PRO A 437 12.61 -3.33 3.72
C PRO A 437 13.70 -2.73 4.60
N ARG A 438 14.23 -1.56 4.22
CA ARG A 438 15.29 -0.88 4.99
C ARG A 438 14.70 -0.17 6.22
N PHE A 439 14.95 -0.71 7.41
CA PHE A 439 14.49 -0.13 8.67
C PHE A 439 15.41 0.98 9.21
N LYS A 440 14.86 1.81 10.12
CA LYS A 440 15.53 2.84 10.93
C LYS A 440 14.72 3.06 12.21
N ASN A 441 15.35 3.47 13.31
CA ASN A 441 14.70 3.78 14.60
C ASN A 441 13.78 2.64 15.07
N HIS A 442 14.27 1.40 14.96
CA HIS A 442 13.49 0.19 15.13
C HIS A 442 14.07 -0.69 16.25
N ILE A 443 13.29 -1.63 16.78
CA ILE A 443 13.79 -2.64 17.73
C ILE A 443 13.89 -3.96 16.99
N VAL A 444 14.93 -4.74 17.24
CA VAL A 444 15.07 -6.09 16.67
C VAL A 444 14.79 -7.13 17.76
N ILE A 445 13.87 -8.06 17.50
CA ILE A 445 13.68 -9.27 18.29
C ILE A 445 14.28 -10.44 17.51
N CYS A 446 15.18 -11.17 18.14
CA CYS A 446 15.89 -12.30 17.55
C CYS A 446 15.41 -13.61 18.17
N GLY A 447 14.88 -14.50 17.34
CA GLY A 447 14.25 -15.75 17.76
C GLY A 447 12.73 -15.62 17.94
N TRP A 448 12.07 -16.76 18.16
CA TRP A 448 10.63 -16.84 18.39
C TRP A 448 10.29 -17.82 19.52
N ASN A 449 9.38 -17.40 20.40
CA ASN A 449 8.75 -18.23 21.42
C ASN A 449 7.36 -17.65 21.76
N ASP A 450 6.62 -18.40 22.58
CA ASP A 450 5.23 -18.15 22.99
C ASP A 450 5.01 -16.76 23.64
N ARG A 451 6.07 -16.06 24.09
CA ARG A 451 5.99 -14.71 24.67
C ARG A 451 6.14 -13.59 23.64
N VAL A 452 6.71 -13.87 22.47
CA VAL A 452 6.96 -12.84 21.43
C VAL A 452 5.66 -12.15 20.99
N PRO A 453 4.51 -12.82 20.78
CA PRO A 453 3.25 -12.15 20.47
C PRO A 453 2.84 -11.05 21.46
N ASN A 454 2.98 -11.29 22.77
CA ASN A 454 2.61 -10.32 23.80
C ASN A 454 3.67 -9.23 23.96
N LEU A 455 4.95 -9.58 23.95
CA LEU A 455 6.06 -8.62 23.89
C LEU A 455 5.91 -7.64 22.71
N LEU A 456 5.49 -8.13 21.54
CA LEU A 456 5.16 -7.30 20.38
C LEU A 456 4.00 -6.34 20.65
N ARG A 457 2.89 -6.82 21.24
CA ARG A 457 1.72 -6.00 21.59
C ARG A 457 2.11 -4.85 22.50
N ASP A 458 2.95 -5.11 23.51
CA ASP A 458 3.41 -4.10 24.47
C ASP A 458 4.39 -3.09 23.84
N LEU A 459 5.36 -3.58 23.05
CA LEU A 459 6.36 -2.72 22.39
C LEU A 459 5.76 -1.80 21.32
N VAL A 460 4.71 -2.21 20.60
CA VAL A 460 4.06 -1.35 19.59
C VAL A 460 2.91 -0.50 20.13
N SER A 461 2.51 -0.71 21.40
CA SER A 461 1.42 0.01 22.07
C SER A 461 1.54 1.53 21.93
N VAL A 462 0.41 2.24 22.02
CA VAL A 462 0.37 3.71 21.94
C VAL A 462 1.23 4.36 23.02
N ALA A 463 1.27 3.73 24.20
CA ALA A 463 2.01 4.19 25.36
C ALA A 463 3.53 3.99 25.27
N SER A 464 3.98 3.05 24.42
CA SER A 464 5.39 2.70 24.22
C SER A 464 6.28 3.93 23.96
N PRO A 465 7.54 3.92 24.43
CA PRO A 465 8.56 4.90 24.04
C PRO A 465 8.98 4.81 22.55
N LEU A 466 8.58 3.77 21.80
CA LEU A 466 8.96 3.56 20.40
C LEU A 466 8.66 4.79 19.51
N PRO A 467 9.66 5.37 18.81
CA PRO A 467 9.50 6.60 18.03
C PRO A 467 8.38 6.58 16.98
N ALA A 468 7.94 7.77 16.56
CA ALA A 468 7.02 7.93 15.44
C ALA A 468 7.62 7.33 14.16
N GLY A 469 6.91 6.40 13.52
CA GLY A 469 7.41 5.63 12.37
C GLY A 469 8.39 4.50 12.69
N GLY A 470 8.88 4.39 13.93
CA GLY A 470 9.71 3.26 14.37
C GLY A 470 8.92 1.94 14.37
N LYS A 471 9.59 0.83 14.07
CA LYS A 471 9.00 -0.51 14.00
C LYS A 471 9.65 -1.49 14.98
N VAL A 472 8.99 -2.60 15.27
CA VAL A 472 9.59 -3.80 15.89
C VAL A 472 9.74 -4.85 14.80
N VAL A 473 10.96 -5.35 14.60
CA VAL A 473 11.32 -6.30 13.54
C VAL A 473 11.68 -7.62 14.20
N VAL A 474 10.99 -8.70 13.85
CA VAL A 474 11.28 -10.04 14.38
C VAL A 474 12.05 -10.84 13.35
N ILE A 475 13.27 -11.27 13.70
CA ILE A 475 14.11 -12.16 12.90
C ILE A 475 14.01 -13.56 13.51
N ALA A 476 13.29 -14.46 12.84
CA ALA A 476 13.16 -15.84 13.29
C ALA A 476 12.93 -16.80 12.13
N ASP A 477 13.38 -18.04 12.32
CA ASP A 477 13.01 -19.18 11.50
C ASP A 477 11.79 -19.83 12.15
N HIS A 478 10.64 -19.78 11.48
CA HIS A 478 9.34 -20.19 12.00
C HIS A 478 8.66 -21.14 11.00
N ASP A 479 7.92 -22.12 11.52
CA ASP A 479 7.32 -23.18 10.70
C ASP A 479 6.15 -22.65 9.86
N THR A 480 5.29 -21.80 10.45
CA THR A 480 4.25 -21.04 9.71
C THR A 480 4.87 -19.91 8.89
N ASP A 481 4.50 -19.80 7.61
CA ASP A 481 5.02 -18.78 6.68
C ASP A 481 4.77 -17.33 7.11
N LYS A 482 3.66 -17.06 7.81
CA LYS A 482 3.23 -15.71 8.22
C LYS A 482 2.86 -15.69 9.72
N PRO A 483 3.84 -15.73 10.64
CA PRO A 483 3.59 -15.85 12.08
C PRO A 483 2.89 -14.64 12.74
N LEU A 484 2.67 -13.55 12.00
CA LEU A 484 1.99 -12.34 12.49
C LEU A 484 0.50 -12.26 12.12
N GLU A 485 0.03 -13.10 11.18
CA GLU A 485 -1.36 -13.12 10.72
C GLU A 485 -2.27 -13.68 11.82
N GLY A 486 -3.44 -13.08 12.05
CA GLY A 486 -4.37 -13.49 13.12
C GLY A 486 -4.00 -13.03 14.54
N LEU A 487 -2.77 -12.56 14.82
CA LEU A 487 -2.39 -12.04 16.15
C LEU A 487 -3.01 -10.68 16.52
N GLY A 488 -3.77 -10.08 15.61
CA GLY A 488 -4.26 -8.70 15.72
C GLY A 488 -3.12 -7.66 15.60
N LEU A 489 -2.02 -8.02 14.93
CA LEU A 489 -0.84 -7.16 14.71
C LEU A 489 -0.75 -6.60 13.29
N GLU A 490 -1.67 -6.99 12.40
CA GLU A 490 -1.78 -6.50 11.04
C GLU A 490 -1.96 -4.97 10.99
N GLY A 491 -1.27 -4.31 10.06
CA GLY A 491 -1.24 -2.84 9.95
C GLY A 491 -0.51 -2.10 11.08
N LYS A 492 -0.08 -2.78 12.17
CA LYS A 492 0.69 -2.16 13.26
C LYS A 492 2.16 -1.98 12.87
N ARG A 493 2.92 -1.35 13.76
CA ARG A 493 4.37 -1.06 13.61
C ARG A 493 5.26 -2.30 13.78
N VAL A 494 4.87 -3.45 13.23
CA VAL A 494 5.61 -4.72 13.29
C VAL A 494 6.12 -5.07 11.88
N ALA A 495 7.21 -5.84 11.80
CA ALA A 495 7.63 -6.56 10.61
C ALA A 495 8.21 -7.93 11.00
N TYR A 496 8.03 -8.93 10.14
CA TYR A 496 8.67 -10.23 10.25
C TYR A 496 9.77 -10.36 9.19
N VAL A 497 10.85 -11.06 9.53
CA VAL A 497 11.99 -11.36 8.67
C VAL A 497 12.32 -12.83 8.87
N ARG A 498 12.21 -13.63 7.80
CA ARG A 498 12.40 -15.08 7.89
C ARG A 498 13.88 -15.42 7.80
N GLY A 499 14.35 -16.18 8.78
CA GLY A 499 15.70 -16.74 8.79
C GLY A 499 16.37 -16.70 10.16
N ARG A 500 17.63 -17.12 10.20
CA ARG A 500 18.39 -17.26 11.44
C ARG A 500 18.89 -15.91 11.93
N SER A 501 18.62 -15.59 13.20
CA SER A 501 19.06 -14.33 13.84
C SER A 501 20.57 -14.17 13.95
N SER A 502 21.33 -15.26 13.84
CA SER A 502 22.79 -15.28 13.82
C SER A 502 23.39 -15.10 12.40
N ASP A 503 22.57 -14.87 11.37
CA ASP A 503 23.04 -14.64 10.00
C ASP A 503 23.41 -13.15 9.79
N TYR A 504 24.70 -12.90 9.60
CA TYR A 504 25.28 -11.58 9.31
C TYR A 504 24.60 -10.87 8.13
N GLU A 505 24.23 -11.57 7.06
CA GLU A 505 23.59 -10.95 5.91
C GLU A 505 22.14 -10.56 6.19
N ILE A 506 21.45 -11.22 7.13
CA ILE A 506 20.12 -10.81 7.59
C ILE A 506 20.23 -9.58 8.50
N LEU A 507 21.13 -9.58 9.49
CA LEU A 507 21.39 -8.43 10.37
C LEU A 507 21.74 -7.16 9.58
N LYS A 508 22.56 -7.30 8.54
CA LYS A 508 22.98 -6.25 7.60
C LYS A 508 21.87 -5.76 6.65
N LYS A 509 20.89 -6.61 6.32
CA LYS A 509 19.69 -6.23 5.54
C LYS A 509 18.66 -5.50 6.41
N VAL A 510 18.44 -5.98 7.64
CA VAL A 510 17.57 -5.35 8.65
C VAL A 510 18.12 -4.00 9.09
N ARG A 511 19.45 -3.83 9.03
CA ARG A 511 20.21 -2.65 9.46
C ARG A 511 20.26 -2.52 10.98
N ILE A 512 20.76 -3.56 11.64
CA ILE A 512 20.94 -3.62 13.09
C ILE A 512 21.64 -2.36 13.65
N GLU A 513 22.51 -1.71 12.87
CA GLU A 513 23.22 -0.49 13.24
C GLU A 513 22.32 0.77 13.33
N HIS A 514 21.09 0.70 12.80
CA HIS A 514 20.05 1.72 12.92
C HIS A 514 18.89 1.27 13.83
N ALA A 515 19.09 0.23 14.63
CA ALA A 515 18.17 -0.19 15.67
C ALA A 515 18.42 0.57 16.99
N ILE A 516 17.40 0.62 17.86
CA ILE A 516 17.45 1.18 19.22
C ILE A 516 18.09 0.17 20.18
N GLY A 517 17.91 -1.13 19.89
CA GLY A 517 18.42 -2.25 20.68
C GLY A 517 17.95 -3.59 20.11
N ALA A 518 18.51 -4.67 20.63
CA ALA A 518 18.15 -6.04 20.28
C ALA A 518 17.70 -6.84 21.51
N ILE A 519 16.57 -7.54 21.38
CA ILE A 519 16.10 -8.56 22.34
C ILE A 519 16.38 -9.93 21.73
N VAL A 520 17.18 -10.77 22.38
CA VAL A 520 17.45 -12.15 21.96
C VAL A 520 16.67 -13.10 22.86
N VAL A 521 15.59 -13.67 22.34
CA VAL A 521 14.75 -14.60 23.11
C VAL A 521 15.28 -16.02 23.05
N ALA A 522 14.97 -16.82 24.07
CA ALA A 522 15.21 -18.25 24.09
C ALA A 522 14.15 -18.92 23.20
N GLY A 523 14.55 -19.29 21.98
CA GLY A 523 13.63 -19.79 20.95
C GLY A 523 12.91 -21.10 21.32
N GLN A 524 11.94 -21.52 20.52
CA GLN A 524 11.19 -22.77 20.73
C GLN A 524 12.11 -23.99 20.98
N LYS A 525 13.17 -24.15 20.18
CA LYS A 525 14.15 -25.25 20.26
C LYS A 525 15.21 -25.10 21.36
N LYS A 526 15.06 -24.16 22.30
CA LYS A 526 16.02 -23.86 23.39
C LYS A 526 16.47 -25.07 24.22
N ILE A 527 15.62 -26.07 24.43
CA ILE A 527 15.96 -27.31 25.16
C ILE A 527 16.91 -28.16 24.31
N VAL A 528 16.56 -28.39 23.03
CA VAL A 528 17.33 -29.22 22.09
C VAL A 528 18.67 -28.58 21.74
N ASP A 529 18.70 -27.26 21.54
CA ASP A 529 19.91 -26.49 21.21
C ASP A 529 20.70 -26.05 22.47
N ASN A 530 20.32 -26.48 23.69
CA ASN A 530 20.85 -26.02 24.99
C ASN A 530 21.05 -24.48 25.07
N ASN A 531 20.10 -23.72 24.54
CA ASN A 531 20.11 -22.25 24.40
C ASN A 531 21.27 -21.65 23.55
N TYR A 532 22.21 -22.44 23.00
CA TYR A 532 23.41 -21.96 22.31
C TYR A 532 23.14 -21.02 21.12
N ARG A 533 22.01 -21.16 20.42
CA ARG A 533 21.64 -20.27 19.31
C ARG A 533 21.49 -18.80 19.73
N SER A 534 21.08 -18.55 20.97
CA SER A 534 20.95 -17.19 21.51
C SER A 534 22.33 -16.59 21.79
N ILE A 535 23.28 -17.38 22.30
CA ILE A 535 24.69 -16.99 22.46
C ILE A 535 25.28 -16.60 21.10
N LEU A 536 25.22 -17.49 20.10
CA LEU A 536 25.70 -17.23 18.74
C LEU A 536 25.05 -16.00 18.08
N THR A 537 23.77 -15.74 18.39
CA THR A 537 23.07 -14.54 17.92
C THR A 537 23.64 -13.27 18.57
N CYS A 538 23.94 -13.29 19.87
CA CYS A 538 24.55 -12.16 20.57
C CYS A 538 25.94 -11.85 19.99
N THR A 539 26.77 -12.88 19.79
CA THR A 539 28.09 -12.76 19.14
C THR A 539 27.96 -12.15 17.74
N ALA A 540 27.03 -12.67 16.92
CA ALA A 540 26.81 -12.18 15.56
C ALA A 540 26.33 -10.72 15.51
N ILE A 541 25.50 -10.28 16.46
CA ILE A 541 25.09 -8.87 16.57
C ILE A 541 26.29 -7.98 16.89
N ARG A 542 27.07 -8.30 17.93
CA ARG A 542 28.22 -7.48 18.35
C ARG A 542 29.29 -7.41 17.24
N GLU A 543 29.61 -8.53 16.61
CA GLU A 543 30.56 -8.59 15.50
C GLU A 543 30.03 -7.87 14.24
N SER A 544 28.73 -7.99 13.93
CA SER A 544 28.10 -7.24 12.84
C SER A 544 28.08 -5.72 13.07
N LEU A 545 28.20 -5.24 14.31
CA LEU A 545 28.32 -3.82 14.64
C LEU A 545 29.76 -3.33 14.59
N ARG A 546 30.73 -4.17 14.97
CA ARG A 546 32.18 -3.86 14.88
C ARG A 546 32.71 -3.85 13.44
N SER A 547 32.22 -4.74 12.59
CA SER A 547 32.64 -4.88 11.19
C SER A 547 32.05 -3.85 10.20
N LEU A 548 31.45 -2.76 10.70
CA LEU A 548 30.76 -1.77 9.86
C LEU A 548 31.72 -0.80 9.15
N PRO A 549 31.54 -0.55 7.84
CA PRO A 549 32.24 0.53 7.15
C PRO A 549 31.74 1.89 7.66
N LYS A 550 32.66 2.87 7.78
CA LYS A 550 32.39 4.22 8.34
C LYS A 550 31.17 4.92 7.75
N GLU A 551 30.86 4.69 6.46
CA GLU A 551 29.71 5.26 5.75
C GLU A 551 28.34 4.79 6.28
N ARG A 552 28.28 3.62 6.93
CA ARG A 552 27.06 3.05 7.50
C ARG A 552 26.88 3.37 8.99
N MET A 553 27.89 3.91 9.66
CA MET A 553 27.80 4.26 11.07
C MET A 553 26.74 5.36 11.29
N PRO A 554 25.96 5.30 12.38
CA PRO A 554 25.08 6.38 12.79
C PRO A 554 25.84 7.71 12.96
N LYS A 555 25.18 8.83 12.69
CA LYS A 555 25.76 10.16 12.92
C LYS A 555 25.62 10.55 14.39
N GLY A 556 26.74 10.59 15.12
CA GLY A 556 26.81 10.99 16.53
C GLY A 556 27.85 10.17 17.30
N GLU A 557 27.85 10.30 18.62
CA GLU A 557 28.57 9.42 19.54
C GLU A 557 27.86 8.05 19.61
N PHE A 558 28.07 7.22 18.57
CA PHE A 558 27.61 5.84 18.55
C PHE A 558 28.81 4.89 18.67
N TYR A 559 28.93 4.25 19.83
CA TYR A 559 29.91 3.21 20.08
C TYR A 559 29.25 1.83 19.90
N PRO A 560 29.84 0.90 19.11
CA PRO A 560 29.29 -0.44 18.91
C PRO A 560 29.03 -1.23 20.20
N ASP A 561 29.80 -0.96 21.26
CA ASP A 561 29.70 -1.64 22.55
C ASP A 561 28.53 -1.13 23.41
N ASP A 562 28.12 0.14 23.21
CA ASP A 562 26.97 0.77 23.86
C ASP A 562 25.61 0.29 23.31
N PHE A 563 25.60 -0.38 22.15
CA PHE A 563 24.37 -0.90 21.57
C PHE A 563 23.75 -1.96 22.51
N PRO A 564 22.50 -1.76 22.99
CA PRO A 564 21.93 -2.62 24.02
C PRO A 564 21.43 -3.95 23.44
N ILE A 565 22.17 -5.01 23.77
CA ILE A 565 21.77 -6.41 23.58
C ILE A 565 21.23 -6.92 24.92
N ILE A 566 19.98 -7.37 24.92
CA ILE A 566 19.32 -8.00 26.06
C ILE A 566 18.98 -9.42 25.67
N ALA A 567 19.39 -10.42 26.45
CA ALA A 567 19.12 -11.83 26.13
C ALA A 567 18.41 -12.57 27.26
N GLU A 568 17.48 -13.46 26.89
CA GLU A 568 16.89 -14.43 27.81
C GLU A 568 17.89 -15.56 28.10
N LEU A 569 18.17 -15.79 29.38
CA LEU A 569 19.01 -16.88 29.87
C LEU A 569 18.10 -18.01 30.40
N TYR A 570 18.06 -19.14 29.69
CA TYR A 570 17.26 -20.31 30.06
C TYR A 570 18.03 -21.28 30.97
N TYR A 571 19.32 -21.45 30.74
CA TYR A 571 20.24 -22.32 31.49
C TYR A 571 21.27 -21.44 32.19
N GLU A 572 21.31 -21.45 33.53
CA GLU A 572 22.27 -20.65 34.32
C GLU A 572 23.72 -21.06 34.04
N GLU A 573 23.93 -22.34 33.74
CA GLU A 573 25.22 -22.94 33.40
C GLU A 573 25.86 -22.26 32.18
N ASN A 574 25.05 -21.64 31.32
CA ASN A 574 25.50 -20.96 30.11
C ASN A 574 25.83 -19.47 30.30
N ARG A 575 25.63 -18.90 31.50
CA ARG A 575 25.79 -17.46 31.78
C ARG A 575 27.13 -16.90 31.30
N GLN A 576 28.23 -17.58 31.64
CA GLN A 576 29.58 -17.15 31.27
C GLN A 576 29.78 -17.05 29.74
N PHE A 577 29.11 -17.88 28.93
CA PHE A 577 29.18 -17.80 27.47
C PHE A 577 28.40 -16.61 26.90
N PHE A 578 27.27 -16.25 27.51
CA PHE A 578 26.54 -15.02 27.17
C PHE A 578 27.33 -13.76 27.54
N GLU A 579 27.97 -13.75 28.71
CA GLU A 579 28.85 -12.65 29.16
C GLU A 579 30.09 -12.50 28.28
N SER A 580 30.68 -13.62 27.86
CA SER A 580 31.77 -13.67 26.87
C SER A 580 31.33 -13.19 25.47
N SER A 581 30.02 -13.27 25.18
CA SER A 581 29.40 -12.71 23.96
C SER A 581 29.02 -11.23 24.09
N GLU A 582 29.47 -10.57 25.16
CA GLU A 582 29.28 -9.15 25.43
C GLU A 582 27.82 -8.69 25.45
N VAL A 583 26.91 -9.54 25.95
CA VAL A 583 25.52 -9.12 26.20
C VAL A 583 25.49 -8.06 27.29
N ASN A 584 24.73 -6.97 27.10
CA ASN A 584 24.68 -5.88 28.07
C ASN A 584 23.84 -6.25 29.30
N LYS A 585 22.73 -6.99 29.12
CA LYS A 585 21.85 -7.46 30.20
C LYS A 585 21.27 -8.85 29.93
N LEU A 586 21.30 -9.70 30.95
CA LEU A 586 20.70 -11.04 30.92
C LEU A 586 19.43 -11.08 31.75
N VAL A 587 18.41 -11.75 31.22
CA VAL A 587 17.16 -12.04 31.92
C VAL A 587 17.10 -13.54 32.20
N SER A 588 17.61 -13.92 33.36
CA SER A 588 17.44 -15.27 33.91
C SER A 588 15.96 -15.59 34.10
N LEU A 589 15.46 -16.60 33.39
CA LEU A 589 14.09 -17.06 33.62
C LEU A 589 13.94 -17.75 34.99
N LYS A 590 15.06 -18.26 35.56
CA LYS A 590 15.10 -18.89 36.89
C LYS A 590 14.88 -17.84 37.96
N SER A 591 15.77 -16.85 37.98
CA SER A 591 15.85 -15.81 39.00
C SER A 591 14.56 -14.98 39.00
N VAL A 592 14.01 -14.65 37.83
CA VAL A 592 12.70 -13.98 37.75
C VAL A 592 11.58 -14.84 38.34
N SER A 593 11.54 -16.13 38.05
CA SER A 593 10.52 -17.06 38.59
C SER A 593 10.66 -17.26 40.10
N VAL A 594 11.87 -17.56 40.59
CA VAL A 594 12.17 -17.75 42.02
C VAL A 594 11.86 -16.49 42.81
N ARG A 595 12.39 -15.34 42.38
CA ARG A 595 12.17 -14.06 43.06
C ARG A 595 10.69 -13.69 43.04
N LEU A 596 10.01 -13.75 41.89
CA LEU A 596 8.58 -13.38 41.82
C LEU A 596 7.69 -14.33 42.64
N ILE A 597 7.86 -15.64 42.55
CA ILE A 597 6.97 -16.61 43.21
C ILE A 597 7.21 -16.61 44.72
N SER A 598 8.46 -16.65 45.18
CA SER A 598 8.77 -16.57 46.61
C SER A 598 8.32 -15.24 47.20
N HIS A 599 8.52 -14.13 46.48
CA HIS A 599 8.06 -12.83 46.94
C HIS A 599 6.55 -12.70 46.93
N ALA A 600 5.85 -13.24 45.93
CA ALA A 600 4.39 -13.28 45.87
C ALA A 600 3.78 -14.16 46.97
N ALA A 601 4.46 -15.25 47.37
CA ALA A 601 4.03 -16.12 48.47
C ALA A 601 4.15 -15.43 49.84
N LEU A 602 5.24 -14.70 50.06
CA LEU A 602 5.54 -13.97 51.31
C LEU A 602 4.82 -12.61 51.39
N ASN A 603 4.57 -11.96 50.25
CA ASN A 603 3.84 -10.70 50.11
C ASN A 603 2.66 -10.86 49.12
N PRO A 604 1.54 -11.48 49.52
CA PRO A 604 0.38 -11.65 48.66
C PRO A 604 -0.07 -10.36 47.98
N GLY A 605 -0.33 -10.42 46.68
CA GLY A 605 -0.76 -9.28 45.87
C GLY A 605 0.35 -8.35 45.37
N ILE A 606 1.61 -8.55 45.74
CA ILE A 606 2.73 -7.68 45.27
C ILE A 606 2.96 -7.74 43.75
N SER A 607 2.65 -8.88 43.13
CA SER A 607 2.73 -9.09 41.67
C SER A 607 1.97 -8.02 40.88
N ARG A 608 0.84 -7.54 41.42
CA ARG A 608 0.04 -6.48 40.80
C ARG A 608 0.80 -5.15 40.70
N LEU A 609 1.38 -4.68 41.80
CA LEU A 609 2.15 -3.41 41.81
C LEU A 609 3.32 -3.48 40.83
N LEU A 610 4.02 -4.62 40.79
CA LEU A 610 5.16 -4.82 39.89
C LEU A 610 4.74 -4.76 38.41
N ILE A 611 3.64 -5.40 38.04
CA ILE A 611 3.09 -5.30 36.68
C ILE A 611 2.67 -3.86 36.38
N GLU A 612 1.99 -3.17 37.31
CA GLU A 612 1.53 -1.79 37.09
C GLU A 612 2.69 -0.79 36.92
N LEU A 613 3.81 -0.98 37.62
CA LEU A 613 5.05 -0.20 37.48
C LEU A 613 5.82 -0.50 36.19
N MET A 614 5.83 -1.76 35.77
CA MET A 614 6.60 -2.24 34.61
C MET A 614 5.86 -2.09 33.27
N THR A 615 4.53 -2.00 33.29
CA THR A 615 3.70 -1.91 32.08
C THR A 615 3.70 -0.50 31.49
N PHE A 616 3.73 -0.36 30.15
CA PHE A 616 3.65 0.96 29.51
C PHE A 616 2.24 1.57 29.52
N SER A 617 1.20 0.75 29.38
CA SER A 617 -0.20 1.18 29.14
C SER A 617 -0.97 1.68 30.38
N THR A 618 -0.33 1.74 31.54
CA THR A 618 -0.90 2.25 32.79
C THR A 618 -0.99 3.77 32.84
N SER A 619 -1.73 4.30 33.82
CA SER A 619 -1.91 5.76 34.06
C SER A 619 -0.65 6.42 34.64
N GLN A 620 0.21 5.64 35.28
CA GLN A 620 1.52 6.00 35.82
C GLN A 620 2.56 5.11 35.14
N VAL A 621 3.73 5.65 34.83
CA VAL A 621 4.81 4.88 34.19
C VAL A 621 6.13 5.15 34.89
N ALA A 622 6.84 4.08 35.27
CA ALA A 622 8.21 4.15 35.75
C ALA A 622 9.16 4.41 34.56
N LYS A 623 10.13 5.31 34.74
CA LYS A 623 11.16 5.64 33.73
C LYS A 623 12.48 6.03 34.39
N MET A 624 13.60 5.72 33.72
CA MET A 624 14.86 6.40 34.00
C MET A 624 14.89 7.75 33.27
N ILE A 625 15.30 8.80 33.98
CA ILE A 625 15.61 10.13 33.42
C ILE A 625 17.01 10.57 33.87
N LYS A 626 17.66 11.50 33.18
CA LYS A 626 18.92 12.10 33.69
C LYS A 626 18.62 13.05 34.85
N ALA A 627 19.53 13.18 35.80
CA ALA A 627 19.42 14.14 36.90
C ALA A 627 19.25 15.61 36.43
N THR A 628 19.76 15.94 35.24
CA THR A 628 19.61 17.26 34.60
C THR A 628 18.32 17.44 33.77
N GLU A 629 17.51 16.39 33.55
CA GLU A 629 16.25 16.49 32.79
C GLU A 629 15.14 17.30 33.53
N PRO A 630 14.93 17.16 34.85
CA PRO A 630 13.94 17.94 35.61
C PRO A 630 14.14 19.46 35.56
N GLU A 631 15.37 19.92 35.35
CA GLU A 631 15.70 21.35 35.22
C GLU A 631 15.17 21.94 33.91
N GLN A 632 14.92 21.10 32.91
CA GLN A 632 14.40 21.49 31.59
C GLN A 632 12.87 21.43 31.50
N TRP A 633 12.18 21.09 32.60
CA TRP A 633 10.73 20.97 32.63
C TRP A 633 10.04 22.36 32.69
N LYS A 634 8.76 22.40 32.28
CA LYS A 634 7.94 23.64 32.28
C LYS A 634 7.91 24.39 33.61
N LYS A 635 8.10 23.67 34.71
CA LYS A 635 8.50 24.22 36.01
C LYS A 635 9.86 23.59 36.30
N PRO A 636 10.98 24.34 36.24
CA PRO A 636 12.30 23.78 36.46
C PRO A 636 12.42 23.34 37.92
N ILE A 637 12.91 22.12 38.15
CA ILE A 637 13.15 21.57 39.48
C ILE A 637 14.62 21.21 39.55
N GLN A 638 15.42 22.01 40.25
CA GLN A 638 16.80 21.66 40.56
C GLN A 638 16.79 20.46 41.51
N VAL A 639 17.42 19.37 41.08
CA VAL A 639 17.60 18.13 41.86
C VAL A 639 19.07 17.75 42.04
N VAL A 640 19.94 18.22 41.14
CA VAL A 640 21.39 18.11 41.30
C VAL A 640 21.84 18.92 42.52
N GLY A 641 22.74 18.35 43.33
CA GLY A 641 23.21 18.96 44.58
C GLY A 641 22.20 18.92 45.72
N ARG A 642 21.15 18.10 45.62
CA ARG A 642 20.20 17.83 46.70
C ARG A 642 20.29 16.39 47.16
N THR A 643 19.95 16.15 48.41
CA THR A 643 19.75 14.80 48.93
C THR A 643 18.55 14.12 48.26
N ILE A 644 18.53 12.78 48.20
CA ILE A 644 17.36 12.03 47.68
C ILE A 644 16.07 12.41 48.43
N SER A 645 16.13 12.66 49.74
CA SER A 645 14.98 13.12 50.54
C SER A 645 14.40 14.45 50.02
N GLU A 646 15.25 15.47 49.86
CA GLU A 646 14.85 16.80 49.37
C GLU A 646 14.38 16.76 47.91
N ALA A 647 15.03 15.94 47.07
CA ALA A 647 14.64 15.75 45.68
C ALA A 647 13.29 15.04 45.57
N LEU A 648 13.02 14.06 46.43
CA LEU A 648 11.74 13.34 46.51
C LEU A 648 10.60 14.29 46.92
N GLU A 649 10.79 15.14 47.94
CA GLU A 649 9.80 16.18 48.29
C GLU A 649 9.61 17.23 47.19
N ALA A 650 10.68 17.63 46.51
CA ALA A 650 10.64 18.64 45.44
C ALA A 650 9.93 18.12 44.16
N LEU A 651 10.24 16.90 43.73
CA LEU A 651 9.58 16.24 42.60
C LEU A 651 8.11 15.93 42.90
N ARG A 652 7.78 15.58 44.14
CA ARG A 652 6.40 15.28 44.54
C ARG A 652 5.46 16.47 44.35
N LYS A 653 5.94 17.70 44.59
CA LYS A 653 5.19 18.96 44.31
C LYS A 653 4.82 19.16 42.83
N SER A 654 5.38 18.36 41.93
CA SER A 654 5.09 18.36 40.48
C SER A 654 4.54 17.02 39.96
N ASP A 655 3.87 16.25 40.83
CA ASP A 655 3.24 14.95 40.52
C ASP A 655 4.21 13.88 40.00
N VAL A 656 5.45 13.89 40.50
CA VAL A 656 6.48 12.88 40.21
C VAL A 656 6.98 12.25 41.51
N LEU A 657 6.99 10.92 41.56
CA LEU A 657 7.53 10.13 42.67
C LEU A 657 8.95 9.66 42.33
N LEU A 658 9.93 9.95 43.17
CA LEU A 658 11.29 9.43 43.07
C LEU A 658 11.37 8.07 43.78
N LEU A 659 11.87 7.04 43.09
CA LEU A 659 12.11 5.71 43.67
C LEU A 659 13.58 5.44 43.95
N SER A 660 14.51 5.89 43.11
CA SER A 660 15.95 5.71 43.34
C SER A 660 16.78 6.68 42.50
N ALA A 661 17.97 7.03 42.97
CA ALA A 661 19.05 7.54 42.12
C ALA A 661 20.02 6.40 41.79
N TYR A 662 20.45 6.31 40.53
CA TYR A 662 21.45 5.37 40.06
C TYR A 662 22.74 6.12 39.73
N GLU A 663 23.81 5.82 40.46
CA GLU A 663 25.13 6.42 40.29
C GLU A 663 25.79 5.91 39.00
N ASN A 664 26.15 6.84 38.12
CA ASN A 664 26.60 6.53 36.76
C ASN A 664 28.06 6.96 36.54
N ASN A 665 28.99 6.13 37.04
CA ASN A 665 30.44 6.41 36.98
C ASN A 665 31.00 6.37 35.54
N GLN A 666 31.28 7.54 34.96
CA GLN A 666 31.74 7.66 33.57
C GLN A 666 33.13 7.08 33.28
N GLN A 667 33.94 6.76 34.29
CA GLN A 667 35.27 6.15 34.11
C GLN A 667 35.27 4.61 34.10
N GLY A 668 34.10 3.96 34.21
CA GLY A 668 33.97 2.52 34.49
C GLY A 668 33.10 1.70 33.52
N LEU A 669 33.07 2.04 32.21
CA LEU A 669 32.28 1.32 31.20
C LEU A 669 32.62 -0.19 31.03
N GLN A 670 33.64 -0.71 31.73
CA GLN A 670 34.04 -2.13 31.66
C GLN A 670 33.49 -3.03 32.79
N GLU A 671 33.01 -2.49 33.92
CA GLU A 671 32.67 -3.34 35.09
C GLU A 671 31.18 -3.60 35.32
N THR A 672 30.25 -2.81 34.74
CA THR A 672 28.79 -3.10 34.80
C THR A 672 28.33 -4.17 33.79
N LYS A 673 29.17 -5.18 33.54
CA LYS A 673 28.72 -6.48 32.99
C LYS A 673 27.83 -7.18 34.04
N SER A 674 27.04 -8.16 33.61
CA SER A 674 25.92 -8.79 34.35
C SER A 674 26.28 -9.62 35.59
N HIS A 675 27.01 -9.02 36.53
CA HIS A 675 27.04 -9.51 37.89
C HIS A 675 25.59 -9.52 38.41
N ASP A 676 25.12 -10.67 38.89
CA ASP A 676 23.89 -10.80 39.66
C ASP A 676 24.11 -10.16 41.04
N ILE A 677 24.16 -8.84 41.05
CA ILE A 677 24.23 -8.02 42.25
C ILE A 677 22.78 -7.88 42.71
N ASP A 678 22.37 -8.73 43.67
CA ASP A 678 21.36 -8.35 44.67
C ASP A 678 21.71 -6.97 45.26
N PHE A 679 20.86 -6.27 46.01
CA PHE A 679 21.29 -4.96 46.53
C PHE A 679 22.31 -5.05 47.69
N VAL A 680 23.54 -5.41 47.33
CA VAL A 680 24.75 -5.44 48.15
C VAL A 680 25.16 -4.02 48.50
N LYS A 681 25.94 -3.86 49.58
CA LYS A 681 26.38 -2.57 50.12
C LYS A 681 26.95 -1.59 49.07
N ASN A 682 27.70 -2.09 48.07
CA ASN A 682 28.34 -1.26 47.05
C ASN A 682 27.51 -1.12 45.76
N SER A 683 26.23 -1.47 45.78
CA SER A 683 25.34 -1.35 44.61
C SER A 683 25.14 0.12 44.19
N PRO A 684 25.12 0.45 42.88
CA PRO A 684 24.99 1.82 42.37
C PRO A 684 23.58 2.43 42.55
N TYR A 685 22.61 1.65 43.04
CA TYR A 685 21.28 2.15 43.36
C TYR A 685 21.26 2.72 44.78
N HIS A 686 20.86 3.98 44.90
CA HIS A 686 20.65 4.72 46.14
C HIS A 686 19.15 4.96 46.35
N PHE A 687 18.61 4.49 47.47
CA PHE A 687 17.19 4.49 47.82
C PHE A 687 16.98 4.06 49.28
N GLY A 688 15.73 3.96 49.75
CA GLY A 688 15.39 3.36 51.05
C GLY A 688 15.96 4.15 52.24
N SER A 689 17.06 3.66 52.81
CA SER A 689 17.75 4.33 53.92
C SER A 689 18.84 5.32 53.48
N GLU A 690 19.32 5.23 52.23
CA GLU A 690 20.38 6.09 51.69
C GLU A 690 19.80 7.43 51.17
N MET A 691 18.88 8.01 51.95
CA MET A 691 18.11 9.21 51.61
C MET A 691 18.94 10.50 51.67
N ASP A 692 20.11 10.41 52.27
CA ASP A 692 21.16 11.43 52.44
C ASP A 692 22.13 11.51 51.25
N TYR A 693 22.08 10.57 50.30
CA TYR A 693 22.90 10.62 49.08
C TYR A 693 22.61 11.89 48.26
N GLU A 694 23.66 12.62 47.89
CA GLU A 694 23.59 13.84 47.08
C GLU A 694 23.62 13.50 45.58
N ILE A 695 22.57 13.92 44.85
CA ILE A 695 22.38 13.60 43.43
C ILE A 695 23.37 14.39 42.56
N LYS A 696 24.11 13.69 41.70
CA LYS A 696 25.12 14.23 40.79
C LYS A 696 24.55 14.45 39.38
N GLU A 697 25.18 15.31 38.58
CA GLU A 697 24.75 15.60 37.19
C GLU A 697 24.73 14.36 36.28
N THR A 698 25.61 13.39 36.55
CA THR A 698 25.78 12.15 35.79
C THR A 698 24.66 11.13 36.00
N ASP A 699 23.95 11.24 37.13
CA ASP A 699 23.11 10.18 37.66
C ASP A 699 21.81 10.01 36.87
N LEU A 700 21.24 8.81 36.99
CA LEU A 700 19.95 8.46 36.41
C LEU A 700 18.92 8.31 37.53
N LEU A 701 17.82 9.05 37.46
CA LEU A 701 16.74 8.99 38.43
C LEU A 701 15.65 8.03 37.96
N LEU A 702 15.34 7.03 38.77
CA LEU A 702 14.16 6.17 38.59
C LEU A 702 12.94 6.91 39.15
N VAL A 703 12.08 7.39 38.24
CA VAL A 703 10.88 8.17 38.60
C VAL A 703 9.60 7.50 38.09
N VAL A 704 8.54 7.61 38.88
CA VAL A 704 7.17 7.30 38.48
C VAL A 704 6.45 8.60 38.21
N ARG A 705 5.87 8.74 37.01
CA ARG A 705 5.08 9.92 36.62
C ARG A 705 3.87 9.56 35.79
N ARG A 706 2.89 10.47 35.74
CA ARG A 706 1.67 10.30 34.94
C ARG A 706 2.00 10.07 33.46
N ASN A 707 1.45 9.00 32.90
CA ASN A 707 1.51 8.74 31.48
C ASN A 707 0.44 9.57 30.75
N LYS A 708 0.87 10.43 29.82
CA LYS A 708 -0.03 11.29 29.02
C LYS A 708 -0.59 10.60 27.78
N LYS A 709 -0.15 9.38 27.47
CA LYS A 709 -0.52 8.63 26.26
C LYS A 709 -1.59 7.56 26.46
N THR A 710 -2.14 7.43 27.68
CA THR A 710 -3.02 6.31 28.05
C THR A 710 -4.43 6.74 28.39
N VAL A 711 -5.39 5.91 27.96
CA VAL A 711 -6.81 5.93 28.36
C VAL A 711 -7.04 4.61 29.09
N GLY A 712 -7.69 4.66 30.25
CA GLY A 712 -7.46 3.72 31.35
C GLY A 712 -7.80 2.23 31.15
N GLY A 713 -7.27 1.41 32.07
CA GLY A 713 -7.73 0.04 32.36
C GLY A 713 -6.78 -1.09 31.93
N GLY A 714 -5.94 -1.57 32.85
CA GLY A 714 -5.26 -2.86 32.71
C GLY A 714 -6.12 -4.03 33.22
N LYS A 715 -5.84 -5.27 32.79
CA LYS A 715 -6.47 -6.48 33.36
C LYS A 715 -6.16 -6.55 34.87
N LYS A 716 -7.17 -6.81 35.72
CA LYS A 716 -6.99 -7.09 37.17
C LYS A 716 -6.54 -8.56 37.32
N PHE A 717 -5.31 -8.80 37.79
CA PHE A 717 -4.74 -10.15 37.98
C PHE A 717 -5.16 -10.87 39.28
N LEU A 718 -5.94 -10.20 40.14
CA LEU A 718 -6.39 -10.72 41.42
C LEU A 718 -7.90 -10.49 41.51
N ARG A 719 -8.61 -11.48 42.03
CA ARG A 719 -10.04 -11.38 42.33
C ARG A 719 -10.23 -10.48 43.55
N ASP A 720 -11.41 -9.87 43.62
CA ASP A 720 -11.87 -9.14 44.80
C ASP A 720 -12.03 -10.14 45.98
N HIS A 721 -10.97 -10.32 46.77
CA HIS A 721 -10.92 -11.15 47.97
C HIS A 721 -11.03 -10.29 49.23
N THR A 722 -11.56 -10.88 50.30
CA THR A 722 -11.46 -10.32 51.65
C THR A 722 -9.99 -10.25 52.09
N SER A 723 -9.56 -9.12 52.67
CA SER A 723 -8.23 -8.95 53.25
C SER A 723 -7.94 -10.00 54.33
N ILE A 724 -7.08 -10.97 54.02
CA ILE A 724 -6.64 -11.99 54.99
C ILE A 724 -5.28 -11.56 55.55
N SER A 725 -5.17 -11.53 56.87
CA SER A 725 -3.88 -11.40 57.56
C SER A 725 -3.15 -12.74 57.53
N PHE A 726 -2.04 -12.80 56.82
CA PHE A 726 -1.19 -13.98 56.76
C PHE A 726 -0.10 -13.90 57.85
N ASP A 727 0.12 -15.02 58.56
CA ASP A 727 1.14 -15.14 59.61
C ASP A 727 2.09 -16.28 59.25
N TYR A 728 2.99 -15.97 58.34
CA TYR A 728 3.82 -16.95 57.67
C TYR A 728 4.69 -17.78 58.63
N ALA A 729 5.08 -17.22 59.77
CA ALA A 729 5.84 -17.91 60.82
C ALA A 729 5.09 -19.07 61.48
N ASN A 730 3.75 -19.12 61.34
CA ASN A 730 2.89 -20.18 61.84
C ASN A 730 2.29 -21.06 60.73
N GLU A 731 2.47 -20.70 59.45
CA GLU A 731 1.91 -21.41 58.30
C GLU A 731 2.73 -22.65 57.87
N VAL A 732 2.02 -23.71 57.47
CA VAL A 732 2.61 -24.88 56.79
C VAL A 732 2.28 -24.77 55.31
N VAL A 733 3.33 -24.75 54.46
CA VAL A 733 3.21 -24.43 53.04
C VAL A 733 3.48 -25.66 52.18
N LEU A 734 2.48 -26.08 51.41
CA LEU A 734 2.60 -27.15 50.42
C LEU A 734 3.06 -26.57 49.07
N LEU A 735 4.31 -26.80 48.71
CA LEU A 735 4.89 -26.47 47.41
C LEU A 735 4.72 -27.66 46.46
N ILE A 736 3.98 -27.47 45.36
CA ILE A 736 3.73 -28.52 44.36
C ILE A 736 4.41 -28.16 43.06
N GLY A 737 5.19 -29.10 42.53
CA GLY A 737 5.74 -29.03 41.18
C GLY A 737 7.23 -29.33 41.12
N ASN A 738 7.62 -30.08 40.10
CA ASN A 738 9.00 -30.50 39.86
C ASN A 738 9.72 -29.58 38.85
N ASN A 739 9.45 -28.27 38.91
CA ASN A 739 10.17 -27.30 38.08
C ASN A 739 11.58 -27.04 38.65
N TRP A 740 12.45 -26.55 37.79
CA TRP A 740 13.86 -26.25 38.05
C TRP A 740 14.12 -25.10 39.04
N ALA A 741 13.07 -24.38 39.46
CA ALA A 741 13.09 -23.32 40.47
C ALA A 741 12.55 -23.77 41.85
N GLY A 742 11.86 -24.92 41.92
CA GLY A 742 11.14 -25.34 43.14
C GLY A 742 12.02 -25.68 44.35
N GLU A 743 13.33 -25.88 44.16
CA GLU A 743 14.30 -26.09 45.23
C GLU A 743 14.60 -24.78 45.96
N GLU A 744 15.11 -23.79 45.22
CA GLU A 744 15.41 -22.44 45.71
C GLU A 744 14.17 -21.75 46.29
N ILE A 745 12.98 -21.98 45.69
CA ILE A 745 11.72 -21.51 46.27
C ILE A 745 11.48 -22.18 47.63
N ALA A 746 11.62 -23.50 47.75
CA ALA A 746 11.43 -24.20 49.04
C ALA A 746 12.38 -23.68 50.14
N GLU A 747 13.64 -23.38 49.80
CA GLU A 747 14.64 -22.82 50.72
C GLU A 747 14.30 -21.40 51.17
N VAL A 748 13.93 -20.51 50.24
CA VAL A 748 13.51 -19.13 50.58
C VAL A 748 12.25 -19.16 51.46
N LEU A 749 11.32 -20.06 51.17
CA LEU A 749 10.10 -20.23 51.96
C LEU A 749 10.38 -20.86 53.34
N SER A 750 11.31 -21.82 53.47
CA SER A 750 11.59 -22.49 54.76
C SER A 750 12.35 -21.62 55.77
N LYS A 751 13.10 -20.61 55.30
CA LYS A 751 13.67 -19.55 56.14
C LYS A 751 12.61 -18.73 56.90
N HIS A 752 11.36 -18.71 56.43
CA HIS A 752 10.28 -17.86 56.96
C HIS A 752 9.06 -18.66 57.46
N ALA A 753 8.77 -19.83 56.89
CA ALA A 753 7.60 -20.66 57.22
C ALA A 753 7.82 -21.47 58.50
N LYS A 754 6.73 -21.93 59.11
CA LYS A 754 6.80 -22.96 60.17
C LYS A 754 7.34 -24.28 59.63
N LYS A 755 6.86 -24.69 58.45
CA LYS A 755 7.29 -25.91 57.73
C LYS A 755 6.91 -25.79 56.25
N VAL A 756 7.77 -26.27 55.35
CA VAL A 756 7.50 -26.39 53.92
C VAL A 756 7.40 -27.87 53.56
N ILE A 757 6.37 -28.27 52.82
CA ILE A 757 6.21 -29.62 52.27
C ILE A 757 6.36 -29.50 50.76
N ARG A 758 7.45 -30.03 50.19
CA ARG A 758 7.73 -30.00 48.75
C ARG A 758 7.28 -31.32 48.13
N LEU A 759 6.18 -31.28 47.38
CA LEU A 759 5.64 -32.41 46.62
C LEU A 759 6.27 -32.46 45.22
N VAL A 760 7.11 -33.48 45.00
CA VAL A 760 7.87 -33.70 43.77
C VAL A 760 7.27 -34.89 43.02
N LEU A 761 6.61 -34.59 41.90
CA LEU A 761 6.10 -35.60 40.98
C LEU A 761 7.25 -36.17 40.14
N GLN A 762 7.44 -37.49 40.19
CA GLN A 762 8.43 -38.23 39.38
C GLN A 762 7.81 -38.71 38.07
N SER A 763 8.64 -38.80 37.01
CA SER A 763 8.21 -39.32 35.72
C SER A 763 8.39 -40.85 35.64
N LYS A 764 7.64 -41.52 34.77
CA LYS A 764 7.83 -42.97 34.53
C LYS A 764 9.16 -43.31 33.86
N GLU A 765 9.87 -42.33 33.26
CA GLU A 765 11.19 -42.57 32.66
C GLU A 765 12.31 -42.61 33.72
N ASP A 766 12.06 -42.15 34.95
CA ASP A 766 13.02 -42.20 36.07
C ASP A 766 13.14 -43.60 36.73
N GLU A 767 12.34 -44.59 36.32
CA GLU A 767 12.25 -45.94 36.92
C GLU A 767 13.48 -46.85 36.67
N SER A 768 14.60 -46.35 36.11
CA SER A 768 15.75 -47.18 35.70
C SER A 768 16.63 -47.71 36.84
N ASN A 769 16.35 -47.40 38.10
CA ASN A 769 17.03 -47.99 39.26
C ASN A 769 16.05 -48.31 40.41
N ASN A 770 15.91 -49.61 40.68
CA ASN A 770 15.15 -50.24 41.77
C ASN A 770 13.62 -50.04 41.76
N GLY A 771 12.92 -51.05 41.24
CA GLY A 771 11.47 -51.19 41.37
C GLY A 771 11.03 -51.55 42.80
N GLU A 772 10.73 -50.54 43.60
CA GLU A 772 9.75 -50.57 44.69
C GLU A 772 9.08 -49.19 44.77
N ASN A 773 7.76 -49.13 44.92
CA ASN A 773 7.03 -47.88 45.19
C ASN A 773 7.41 -47.36 46.59
N ARG A 774 8.52 -46.63 46.70
CA ARG A 774 8.97 -45.98 47.93
C ARG A 774 8.69 -44.48 47.86
N GLU A 775 7.71 -44.03 48.62
CA GLU A 775 7.61 -42.62 49.02
C GLU A 775 8.84 -42.30 49.89
N ILE A 776 9.85 -41.65 49.29
CA ILE A 776 11.03 -41.20 50.02
C ILE A 776 10.70 -39.86 50.68
N VAL A 777 10.55 -39.90 52.00
CA VAL A 777 10.39 -38.71 52.84
C VAL A 777 11.77 -38.27 53.34
N GLU A 778 12.27 -37.17 52.80
CA GLU A 778 13.49 -36.51 53.29
C GLU A 778 13.11 -35.26 54.09
N GLU A 779 13.64 -35.11 55.31
CA GLU A 779 13.51 -33.87 56.09
C GLU A 779 14.85 -33.15 56.18
N HIS A 780 14.87 -31.88 55.77
CA HIS A 780 16.06 -31.02 55.80
C HIS A 780 15.65 -29.56 56.00
N ASN A 781 16.20 -28.85 56.99
CA ASN A 781 15.99 -27.41 57.23
C ASN A 781 14.53 -26.93 57.10
N ASN A 782 13.62 -27.51 57.89
CA ASN A 782 12.17 -27.26 57.87
C ASN A 782 11.44 -27.60 56.56
N ILE A 783 12.10 -28.26 55.60
CA ILE A 783 11.52 -28.79 54.37
C ILE A 783 11.31 -30.29 54.53
N THR A 784 10.10 -30.78 54.25
CA THR A 784 9.80 -32.20 54.02
C THR A 784 9.59 -32.42 52.53
N ILE A 785 10.44 -33.23 51.90
CA ILE A 785 10.30 -33.59 50.50
C ILE A 785 9.47 -34.87 50.41
N LEU A 786 8.36 -34.82 49.67
CA LEU A 786 7.53 -35.98 49.31
C LEU A 786 7.74 -36.27 47.83
N ARG A 787 8.46 -37.35 47.50
CA ARG A 787 8.60 -37.83 46.12
C ARG A 787 7.53 -38.89 45.83
N THR A 788 6.75 -38.71 44.76
CA THR A 788 5.69 -39.66 44.39
C THR A 788 5.51 -39.76 42.87
N ASN A 789 5.07 -40.92 42.41
CA ASN A 789 4.59 -41.19 41.04
C ASN A 789 3.05 -41.24 40.96
N GLN A 790 2.34 -41.08 42.07
CA GLN A 790 0.87 -41.09 42.12
C GLN A 790 0.28 -39.79 41.57
N GLN A 791 -0.87 -39.89 40.94
CA GLN A 791 -1.64 -38.71 40.53
C GLN A 791 -2.21 -38.01 41.77
N ILE A 792 -2.12 -36.68 41.81
CA ILE A 792 -2.66 -35.90 42.94
C ILE A 792 -4.19 -35.93 42.86
N ASP A 793 -4.80 -36.72 43.73
CA ASP A 793 -6.25 -36.82 43.90
C ASP A 793 -6.63 -36.95 45.40
N THR A 794 -7.92 -37.20 45.67
CA THR A 794 -8.42 -37.41 47.04
C THR A 794 -7.90 -38.69 47.72
N GLN A 795 -7.49 -39.70 46.94
CA GLN A 795 -6.95 -40.96 47.46
C GLN A 795 -5.46 -40.81 47.80
N PHE A 796 -4.69 -40.07 46.99
CA PHE A 796 -3.34 -39.64 47.34
C PHE A 796 -3.31 -38.88 48.67
N TYR A 797 -4.25 -37.94 48.89
CA TYR A 797 -4.38 -37.26 50.18
C TYR A 797 -4.73 -38.22 51.33
N ALA A 798 -5.64 -39.17 51.11
CA ALA A 798 -5.99 -40.14 52.14
C ALA A 798 -4.77 -40.99 52.57
N ASN A 799 -3.92 -41.40 51.62
CA ASN A 799 -2.68 -42.12 51.88
C ASN A 799 -1.67 -41.24 52.65
N ASN A 800 -1.54 -39.95 52.29
CA ASN A 800 -0.55 -39.02 52.82
C ASN A 800 -1.07 -38.08 53.94
N ARG A 801 -2.21 -38.40 54.57
CA ARG A 801 -2.91 -37.52 55.52
C ARG A 801 -2.04 -37.05 56.69
N GLY A 802 -1.13 -37.88 57.19
CA GLY A 802 -0.20 -37.50 58.26
C GLY A 802 0.74 -36.36 57.83
N SER A 803 1.43 -36.56 56.72
CA SER A 803 2.39 -35.59 56.15
C SER A 803 1.74 -34.29 55.66
N LEU A 804 0.48 -34.36 55.22
CA LEU A 804 -0.30 -33.25 54.67
C LEU A 804 -1.30 -32.63 55.67
N SER A 805 -1.17 -32.91 56.96
CA SER A 805 -2.01 -32.30 58.01
C SER A 805 -1.55 -30.88 58.36
N GLY A 806 -2.51 -29.98 58.60
CA GLY A 806 -2.26 -28.59 59.00
C GLY A 806 -1.69 -27.68 57.90
N VAL A 807 -1.81 -28.05 56.62
CA VAL A 807 -1.40 -27.22 55.47
C VAL A 807 -2.35 -26.03 55.29
N THR A 808 -1.86 -24.84 55.60
CA THR A 808 -2.63 -23.58 55.51
C THR A 808 -2.53 -22.92 54.13
N ARG A 809 -1.49 -23.22 53.35
CA ARG A 809 -1.21 -22.60 52.04
C ARG A 809 -0.70 -23.62 51.03
N ALA A 810 -1.10 -23.48 49.76
CA ALA A 810 -0.45 -24.13 48.64
C ALA A 810 0.22 -23.12 47.70
N VAL A 811 1.39 -23.49 47.18
CA VAL A 811 2.13 -22.81 46.11
C VAL A 811 2.29 -23.81 44.96
N ILE A 812 1.66 -23.54 43.82
CA ILE A 812 1.64 -24.45 42.67
C ILE A 812 2.53 -23.89 41.56
N LEU A 813 3.55 -24.64 41.19
CA LEU A 813 4.47 -24.31 40.11
C LEU A 813 4.04 -24.99 38.81
N GLY A 814 4.21 -24.31 37.67
CA GLY A 814 3.88 -24.89 36.37
C GLY A 814 4.88 -25.98 35.97
N PRO A 815 4.47 -26.97 35.15
CA PRO A 815 5.25 -28.16 34.84
C PRO A 815 6.62 -27.87 34.20
N ASN A 816 7.55 -28.82 34.35
CA ASN A 816 8.92 -28.70 33.86
C ASN A 816 9.02 -29.21 32.41
N ARG A 817 9.21 -28.31 31.43
CA ARG A 817 9.43 -28.70 30.02
C ARG A 817 10.87 -29.21 29.85
N LYS A 818 11.16 -30.43 30.29
CA LYS A 818 12.45 -31.12 30.10
C LYS A 818 12.44 -32.09 28.90
N THR A 819 11.29 -32.63 28.55
CA THR A 819 11.10 -33.70 27.56
C THR A 819 10.84 -33.13 26.15
N PRO A 820 11.67 -33.45 25.14
CA PRO A 820 11.47 -32.95 23.77
C PRO A 820 10.16 -33.40 23.09
N LYS A 821 9.58 -34.53 23.54
CA LYS A 821 8.33 -35.09 22.98
C LYS A 821 7.10 -34.23 23.27
N ASP A 822 7.09 -33.47 24.37
CA ASP A 822 5.94 -32.63 24.76
C ASP A 822 5.97 -31.23 24.10
N THR A 823 6.99 -30.97 23.28
CA THR A 823 7.19 -29.65 22.62
C THR A 823 6.53 -29.54 21.24
N GLU A 824 5.95 -30.60 20.70
CA GLU A 824 5.22 -30.53 19.42
C GLU A 824 3.77 -30.05 19.64
N ALA A 825 3.52 -28.79 19.27
CA ALA A 825 2.20 -28.22 19.01
C ALA A 825 1.16 -28.13 20.16
N MET A 826 1.56 -28.12 21.44
CA MET A 826 0.64 -27.69 22.50
C MET A 826 0.32 -26.19 22.36
N SER A 827 -0.96 -25.87 22.16
CA SER A 827 -1.47 -24.48 22.10
C SER A 827 -1.20 -23.71 23.40
N GLU A 828 -0.98 -22.40 23.30
CA GLU A 828 -0.68 -21.48 24.42
C GLU A 828 -1.68 -21.57 25.59
N ILE A 829 -2.93 -21.96 25.31
CA ILE A 829 -3.99 -22.12 26.32
C ILE A 829 -3.69 -23.29 27.28
N PHE A 830 -3.07 -24.37 26.80
CA PHE A 830 -2.82 -25.57 27.61
C PHE A 830 -1.58 -25.47 28.52
N GLN A 831 -0.89 -24.32 28.57
CA GLN A 831 0.36 -24.18 29.33
C GLN A 831 0.21 -24.25 30.86
N ASP A 832 -1.01 -24.07 31.36
CA ASP A 832 -1.35 -24.01 32.79
C ASP A 832 -2.33 -25.13 33.22
N ASP A 833 -2.55 -26.13 32.38
CA ASP A 833 -3.56 -27.18 32.57
C ASP A 833 -3.39 -27.98 33.87
N GLN A 834 -2.16 -28.45 34.14
CA GLN A 834 -1.81 -29.15 35.38
C GLN A 834 -1.89 -28.23 36.60
N THR A 835 -1.50 -26.97 36.46
CA THR A 835 -1.59 -25.96 37.53
C THR A 835 -3.05 -25.77 37.97
N ILE A 836 -3.94 -25.59 37.00
CA ILE A 836 -5.39 -25.48 37.18
C ILE A 836 -5.97 -26.76 37.80
N MET A 837 -5.55 -27.93 37.31
CA MET A 837 -6.00 -29.23 37.82
C MET A 837 -5.63 -29.44 39.29
N HIS A 838 -4.36 -29.20 39.65
CA HIS A 838 -3.89 -29.31 41.03
C HIS A 838 -4.66 -28.37 41.97
N ALA A 839 -4.85 -27.11 41.57
CA ALA A 839 -5.62 -26.15 42.38
C ALA A 839 -7.05 -26.64 42.67
N LYS A 840 -7.73 -27.15 41.64
CA LYS A 840 -9.11 -27.66 41.74
C LYS A 840 -9.22 -28.89 42.64
N VAL A 841 -8.23 -29.78 42.62
CA VAL A 841 -8.14 -30.95 43.51
C VAL A 841 -7.90 -30.52 44.96
N LEU A 842 -6.91 -29.66 45.22
CA LEU A 842 -6.60 -29.17 46.57
C LEU A 842 -7.77 -28.40 47.18
N ARG A 843 -8.45 -27.57 46.37
CA ARG A 843 -9.63 -26.81 46.81
C ARG A 843 -10.78 -27.73 47.22
N ARG A 844 -10.91 -28.89 46.59
CA ARG A 844 -11.86 -29.94 46.99
C ARG A 844 -11.42 -30.63 48.29
N ILE A 845 -10.15 -31.06 48.38
CA ILE A 845 -9.60 -31.69 49.60
C ILE A 845 -9.78 -30.78 50.82
N ALA A 846 -9.48 -29.48 50.70
CA ALA A 846 -9.64 -28.48 51.75
C ALA A 846 -11.10 -28.21 52.15
N LYS A 847 -12.06 -28.43 51.25
CA LYS A 847 -13.49 -28.35 51.56
C LYS A 847 -13.97 -29.60 52.30
N ASP A 848 -13.45 -30.76 51.91
CA ASP A 848 -13.91 -32.06 52.40
C ASP A 848 -13.20 -32.49 53.72
N ASN A 849 -12.02 -31.93 54.05
CA ASN A 849 -11.20 -32.35 55.20
C ASN A 849 -10.70 -31.16 56.06
N LYS A 850 -11.20 -31.06 57.30
CA LYS A 850 -10.81 -30.03 58.28
C LYS A 850 -9.40 -30.18 58.87
N ASP A 851 -8.76 -31.33 58.68
CA ASP A 851 -7.38 -31.56 59.13
C ASP A 851 -6.35 -31.16 58.07
N PHE A 852 -6.78 -30.99 56.80
CA PHE A 852 -5.91 -30.54 55.72
C PHE A 852 -5.62 -29.05 55.89
N ALA A 853 -6.68 -28.26 55.92
CA ALA A 853 -6.65 -26.85 56.29
C ALA A 853 -7.45 -26.68 57.59
N ASP A 854 -6.83 -26.06 58.60
CA ASP A 854 -7.54 -25.51 59.76
C ASP A 854 -8.80 -24.74 59.30
N ASN A 855 -9.79 -24.52 60.17
CA ASN A 855 -11.04 -23.80 59.79
C ASN A 855 -10.84 -22.31 59.35
N LYS A 856 -9.60 -21.87 59.12
CA LYS A 856 -9.20 -20.60 58.51
C LYS A 856 -8.90 -20.83 57.02
N HIS A 857 -9.30 -19.88 56.18
CA HIS A 857 -9.19 -19.95 54.71
C HIS A 857 -7.85 -20.52 54.17
N PHE A 858 -7.94 -21.63 53.43
CA PHE A 858 -6.82 -22.24 52.69
C PHE A 858 -6.43 -21.39 51.47
N HIS A 859 -5.22 -20.85 51.42
CA HIS A 859 -4.78 -19.96 50.34
C HIS A 859 -4.03 -20.71 49.24
N ILE A 860 -4.45 -20.58 47.98
CA ILE A 860 -3.79 -21.17 46.81
C ILE A 860 -3.17 -20.06 45.95
N LEU A 861 -1.84 -20.06 45.89
CA LEU A 861 -1.03 -19.29 44.94
C LEU A 861 -0.57 -20.21 43.80
N ALA A 862 -0.60 -19.73 42.56
CA ALA A 862 -0.14 -20.51 41.41
C ALA A 862 0.60 -19.70 40.35
N GLU A 863 1.66 -20.28 39.78
CA GLU A 863 2.37 -19.76 38.60
C GLU A 863 1.42 -19.77 37.39
N MET A 864 1.22 -18.61 36.75
CA MET A 864 0.45 -18.46 35.52
C MET A 864 1.37 -18.09 34.36
N ARG A 865 1.28 -18.85 33.26
CA ARG A 865 2.12 -18.70 32.06
C ARG A 865 1.35 -18.06 30.90
N CYS A 866 0.02 -18.22 30.85
CA CYS A 866 -0.84 -17.57 29.87
C CYS A 866 -1.82 -16.58 30.53
N ASP A 867 -1.71 -15.29 30.20
CA ASP A 867 -2.58 -14.20 30.71
C ASP A 867 -4.07 -14.34 30.31
N ASP A 868 -4.39 -15.19 29.32
CA ASP A 868 -5.76 -15.44 28.89
C ASP A 868 -6.43 -16.56 29.70
N ASN A 869 -5.65 -17.35 30.46
CA ASN A 869 -6.17 -18.32 31.43
C ASN A 869 -6.62 -17.68 32.76
N LEU A 870 -6.45 -16.38 32.96
CA LEU A 870 -6.70 -15.69 34.23
C LEU A 870 -8.12 -15.92 34.80
N GLU A 871 -9.15 -15.92 33.95
CA GLU A 871 -10.51 -16.23 34.40
C GLU A 871 -10.65 -17.69 34.82
N LEU A 872 -10.00 -18.63 34.14
CA LEU A 872 -10.00 -20.06 34.49
C LEU A 872 -9.28 -20.31 35.81
N PHE A 873 -8.20 -19.58 36.11
CA PHE A 873 -7.52 -19.63 37.40
C PHE A 873 -8.48 -19.27 38.54
N HIS A 874 -9.19 -18.15 38.42
CA HIS A 874 -10.15 -17.70 39.43
C HIS A 874 -11.37 -18.65 39.58
N HIS A 875 -11.89 -19.21 38.48
CA HIS A 875 -12.96 -20.22 38.53
C HIS A 875 -12.51 -21.56 39.14
N SER A 876 -11.22 -21.88 39.04
CA SER A 876 -10.63 -23.11 39.61
C SER A 876 -10.29 -22.98 41.09
N GLY A 877 -10.54 -21.82 41.69
CA GLY A 877 -10.28 -21.54 43.09
C GLY A 877 -8.81 -21.25 43.39
N ILE A 878 -8.07 -20.63 42.46
CA ILE A 878 -6.77 -20.03 42.73
C ILE A 878 -7.02 -18.59 43.21
N ASP A 879 -6.51 -18.26 44.41
CA ASP A 879 -6.68 -16.94 45.01
C ASP A 879 -5.67 -15.94 44.44
N GLN A 880 -4.43 -16.40 44.22
CA GLN A 880 -3.33 -15.58 43.73
C GLN A 880 -2.65 -16.18 42.48
N PRO A 881 -3.09 -15.81 41.26
CA PRO A 881 -2.33 -16.03 40.04
C PRO A 881 -1.04 -15.18 40.03
N VAL A 882 0.08 -15.78 39.65
CA VAL A 882 1.40 -15.12 39.55
C VAL A 882 1.87 -15.15 38.10
N PRO A 883 1.68 -14.07 37.32
CA PRO A 883 1.91 -14.07 35.88
C PRO A 883 3.40 -13.88 35.54
N THR A 884 4.18 -14.94 35.73
CA THR A 884 5.65 -14.93 35.56
C THR A 884 6.06 -14.56 34.14
N ASN A 885 5.40 -15.10 33.11
CA ASN A 885 5.67 -14.74 31.72
C ASN A 885 5.39 -13.25 31.43
N LYS A 886 4.30 -12.69 31.98
CA LYS A 886 3.96 -11.28 31.77
C LYS A 886 4.99 -10.34 32.37
N LEU A 887 5.54 -10.68 33.54
CA LEU A 887 6.64 -9.91 34.13
C LEU A 887 7.90 -10.00 33.27
N ILE A 888 8.25 -11.18 32.75
CA ILE A 888 9.40 -11.36 31.84
C ILE A 888 9.22 -10.50 30.57
N GLU A 889 8.03 -10.50 29.97
CA GLU A 889 7.68 -9.64 28.83
C GLU A 889 7.86 -8.15 29.16
N GLN A 890 7.32 -7.67 30.30
CA GLN A 890 7.48 -6.26 30.68
C GLN A 890 8.94 -5.90 30.98
N CYS A 891 9.69 -6.80 31.64
CA CYS A 891 11.13 -6.65 31.84
C CYS A 891 11.84 -6.45 30.50
N LEU A 892 11.74 -7.40 29.57
CA LEU A 892 12.40 -7.30 28.27
C LEU A 892 12.00 -6.02 27.51
N ALA A 893 10.72 -5.66 27.54
CA ALA A 893 10.22 -4.46 26.90
C ALA A 893 10.79 -3.17 27.52
N GLN A 894 10.89 -3.09 28.86
CA GLN A 894 11.46 -1.95 29.59
C GLN A 894 12.99 -1.90 29.47
N MET A 895 13.67 -3.05 29.45
CA MET A 895 15.14 -3.13 29.39
C MET A 895 15.69 -2.44 28.14
N VAL A 896 15.04 -2.59 26.97
CA VAL A 896 15.50 -1.97 25.70
C VAL A 896 15.55 -0.45 25.79
N PHE A 897 14.58 0.18 26.45
CA PHE A 897 14.51 1.65 26.53
C PHE A 897 15.28 2.23 27.72
N ASN A 898 15.45 1.47 28.82
CA ASN A 898 16.06 1.94 30.07
C ASN A 898 17.43 1.26 30.36
N ARG A 899 18.08 0.65 29.35
CA ARG A 899 19.36 -0.08 29.49
C ARG A 899 19.36 -1.16 30.59
N GLY A 900 18.20 -1.75 30.87
CA GLY A 900 17.99 -2.76 31.92
C GLY A 900 17.84 -2.24 33.36
N VAL A 901 18.42 -1.08 33.69
CA VAL A 901 18.52 -0.52 35.05
C VAL A 901 17.19 -0.52 35.80
N LEU A 902 16.12 -0.08 35.14
CA LEU A 902 14.77 -0.03 35.72
C LEU A 902 14.24 -1.42 36.10
N SER A 903 14.45 -2.42 35.24
CA SER A 903 13.94 -3.79 35.46
C SER A 903 14.77 -4.51 36.51
N GLU A 904 16.08 -4.31 36.49
CA GLU A 904 17.04 -4.83 37.47
C GLU A 904 16.72 -4.33 38.88
N PHE A 905 16.41 -3.03 39.04
CA PHE A 905 15.95 -2.47 40.33
C PHE A 905 14.77 -3.26 40.92
N PHE A 906 13.70 -3.48 40.14
CA PHE A 906 12.52 -4.19 40.64
C PHE A 906 12.77 -5.69 40.85
N LEU A 907 13.61 -6.33 40.01
CA LEU A 907 13.99 -7.73 40.22
C LEU A 907 14.83 -7.89 41.50
N ASN A 908 15.74 -6.97 41.80
CA ASN A 908 16.56 -7.01 43.01
C ASN A 908 15.76 -6.64 44.26
N ALA A 909 14.77 -5.75 44.15
CA ALA A 909 13.86 -5.39 45.24
C ALA A 909 12.97 -6.56 45.71
N MET A 910 12.84 -7.63 44.92
CA MET A 910 12.17 -8.88 45.29
C MET A 910 13.11 -9.96 45.85
N SER A 911 14.43 -9.72 45.90
CA SER A 911 15.38 -10.76 46.27
C SER A 911 15.38 -11.05 47.78
N TYR A 912 15.38 -12.35 48.10
CA TYR A 912 15.53 -12.92 49.45
C TYR A 912 16.91 -13.56 49.68
N SER A 913 17.86 -13.28 48.79
CA SER A 913 19.27 -13.57 49.01
C SER A 913 19.79 -12.87 50.27
N ASP A 914 20.66 -13.53 51.02
CA ASP A 914 21.29 -12.97 52.23
C ASP A 914 22.31 -11.83 51.90
N ASP A 915 22.59 -11.63 50.61
CA ASP A 915 23.38 -10.53 50.07
C ASP A 915 22.56 -9.27 49.76
N ASN A 916 21.23 -9.36 49.70
CA ASN A 916 20.37 -8.17 49.62
C ASN A 916 20.33 -7.45 50.97
N ARG A 917 20.99 -6.29 51.08
CA ARG A 917 21.10 -5.52 52.34
C ARG A 917 20.65 -4.06 52.24
N LYS A 918 20.52 -3.48 51.05
CA LYS A 918 20.01 -2.10 50.91
C LYS A 918 18.49 -2.03 51.09
N GLY A 919 17.73 -2.92 50.47
CA GLY A 919 16.28 -2.89 50.60
C GLY A 919 15.51 -3.95 49.82
N ARG A 920 14.34 -4.28 50.37
CA ARG A 920 13.33 -5.16 49.78
C ARG A 920 12.00 -4.40 49.72
N LEU A 921 11.29 -4.51 48.60
CA LEU A 921 9.92 -4.03 48.48
C LEU A 921 9.02 -4.95 49.33
N GLU A 922 8.14 -4.41 50.15
CA GLU A 922 7.23 -5.18 51.02
C GLU A 922 5.82 -4.61 50.96
N ARG A 923 4.81 -5.50 51.03
CA ARG A 923 3.41 -5.15 51.28
C ARG A 923 3.12 -5.39 52.75
N MET A 924 2.69 -4.36 53.47
CA MET A 924 2.35 -4.47 54.89
C MET A 924 1.04 -3.74 55.22
N SER A 925 0.40 -4.11 56.32
CA SER A 925 -0.81 -3.40 56.78
C SER A 925 -0.46 -2.01 57.32
N ALA A 926 -1.43 -1.10 57.32
CA ALA A 926 -1.30 0.21 57.97
C ALA A 926 -0.82 0.08 59.45
N MET A 927 -1.32 -0.91 60.19
CA MET A 927 -0.91 -1.18 61.57
C MET A 927 0.55 -1.66 61.68
N THR A 928 1.00 -2.50 60.75
CA THR A 928 2.40 -2.96 60.69
C THR A 928 3.35 -1.80 60.39
N LEU A 929 2.97 -0.91 59.45
CA LEU A 929 3.73 0.31 59.17
C LEU A 929 3.78 1.21 60.41
N ALA A 930 2.65 1.44 61.08
CA ALA A 930 2.56 2.27 62.29
C ALA A 930 3.57 1.83 63.36
N LYS A 931 3.64 0.51 63.62
CA LYS A 931 4.59 -0.09 64.57
C LYS A 931 6.04 0.09 64.11
N ARG A 932 6.32 -0.06 62.81
CA ARG A 932 7.69 -0.01 62.26
C ARG A 932 8.28 1.41 62.23
N ILE A 933 7.47 2.43 61.98
CA ILE A 933 7.93 3.83 62.00
C ILE A 933 7.65 4.55 63.34
N GLU A 934 7.12 3.83 64.34
CA GLU A 934 6.78 4.35 65.68
C GLU A 934 5.92 5.62 65.66
N THR A 935 5.06 5.75 64.65
CA THR A 935 4.26 6.95 64.39
C THR A 935 2.86 6.52 63.95
N GLU A 936 1.83 7.25 64.38
CA GLU A 936 0.49 7.03 63.85
C GLU A 936 0.47 7.30 62.33
N VAL A 937 -0.11 6.38 61.56
CA VAL A 937 -0.26 6.50 60.08
C VAL A 937 -1.73 6.43 59.65
N VAL A 938 -2.62 5.95 60.51
CA VAL A 938 -4.06 5.90 60.25
C VAL A 938 -4.60 7.32 60.14
N GLY A 939 -5.45 7.57 59.15
CA GLY A 939 -5.97 8.90 58.87
C GLY A 939 -5.01 9.84 58.11
N ALA A 940 -3.73 9.50 57.96
CA ALA A 940 -2.80 10.27 57.14
C ALA A 940 -3.12 10.09 55.64
N ASN A 941 -2.88 11.14 54.85
CA ASN A 941 -2.99 11.07 53.39
C ASN A 941 -1.68 10.65 52.72
N TYR A 942 -1.70 10.44 51.40
CA TYR A 942 -0.53 9.97 50.63
C TYR A 942 0.74 10.81 50.85
N ASP A 943 0.60 12.14 50.85
CA ASP A 943 1.74 13.06 50.94
C ASP A 943 2.29 13.17 52.38
N GLU A 944 1.40 13.10 53.38
CA GLU A 944 1.77 12.99 54.79
C GLU A 944 2.51 11.67 55.08
N LEU A 945 2.06 10.55 54.53
CA LEU A 945 2.72 9.24 54.68
C LEU A 945 4.11 9.24 54.06
N LEU A 946 4.24 9.76 52.84
CA LEU A 946 5.50 9.91 52.13
C LEU A 946 6.54 10.67 52.97
N GLY A 947 6.14 11.79 53.60
CA GLY A 947 7.00 12.56 54.51
C GLY A 947 7.28 11.86 55.85
N ARG A 948 6.29 11.17 56.45
CA ARG A 948 6.48 10.42 57.72
C ARG A 948 7.44 9.24 57.54
N CYS A 949 7.31 8.49 56.45
CA CYS A 949 8.17 7.33 56.15
C CYS A 949 9.60 7.74 55.83
N SER A 950 9.80 8.76 54.98
CA SER A 950 11.15 9.21 54.56
C SER A 950 12.05 9.57 55.75
N ARG A 951 11.51 10.28 56.75
CA ARG A 951 12.24 10.65 58.00
C ARG A 951 12.65 9.47 58.88
N LYS A 952 12.06 8.29 58.66
CA LYS A 952 12.32 7.05 59.41
C LYS A 952 13.08 6.01 58.56
N GLY A 953 13.66 6.41 57.42
CA GLY A 953 14.44 5.52 56.55
C GLY A 953 13.60 4.46 55.82
N VAL A 954 12.28 4.64 55.77
CA VAL A 954 11.34 3.78 55.05
C VAL A 954 10.89 4.52 53.80
N GLN A 955 11.01 3.90 52.63
CA GLN A 955 10.57 4.54 51.40
C GLN A 955 9.16 4.09 51.02
N PHE A 956 8.22 5.02 51.01
CA PHE A 956 6.83 4.75 50.66
C PHE A 956 6.61 4.79 49.14
N VAL A 957 5.90 3.78 48.61
CA VAL A 957 5.70 3.57 47.17
C VAL A 957 4.25 3.76 46.75
N ALA A 958 3.29 3.11 47.43
CA ALA A 958 1.87 3.14 47.07
C ALA A 958 0.95 2.70 48.22
N ILE A 959 -0.35 3.01 48.11
CA ILE A 959 -1.43 2.50 48.98
C ILE A 959 -2.27 1.48 48.21
N GLN A 960 -2.79 0.48 48.89
CA GLN A 960 -3.81 -0.45 48.41
C GLN A 960 -5.01 -0.34 49.36
N PRO A 961 -6.05 0.44 48.99
CA PRO A 961 -7.24 0.60 49.82
C PRO A 961 -7.98 -0.73 49.98
N VAL A 962 -8.68 -0.87 51.11
CA VAL A 962 -9.60 -1.98 51.38
C VAL A 962 -10.97 -1.41 51.76
N ASN A 963 -12.00 -1.83 51.04
CA ASN A 963 -13.38 -1.38 51.26
C ASN A 963 -13.97 -1.98 52.56
N ASP A 964 -15.07 -1.42 53.07
CA ASP A 964 -15.75 -1.92 54.29
C ASP A 964 -16.17 -3.40 54.23
N SER A 965 -16.39 -3.94 53.02
CA SER A 965 -16.62 -5.37 52.76
C SER A 965 -15.35 -6.24 52.79
N GLY A 966 -14.21 -5.69 53.20
CA GLY A 966 -12.89 -6.33 53.18
C GLY A 966 -12.25 -6.45 51.80
N ILE A 967 -12.84 -5.88 50.74
CA ILE A 967 -12.38 -6.08 49.36
C ILE A 967 -11.23 -5.14 49.00
N GLU A 968 -10.15 -5.68 48.44
CA GLU A 968 -9.00 -4.89 47.95
C GLU A 968 -9.36 -4.05 46.69
N GLY A 969 -9.19 -2.73 46.78
CA GLY A 969 -9.45 -1.78 45.69
C GLY A 969 -8.37 -1.74 44.58
N SER A 970 -8.11 -0.56 44.00
CA SER A 970 -6.98 -0.34 43.09
C SER A 970 -5.77 0.27 43.79
N VAL A 971 -4.57 -0.15 43.42
CA VAL A 971 -3.32 0.46 43.89
C VAL A 971 -3.31 1.95 43.55
N ILE A 972 -3.12 2.78 44.57
CA ILE A 972 -2.91 4.22 44.47
C ILE A 972 -1.41 4.47 44.45
N LEU A 973 -0.87 4.70 43.25
CA LEU A 973 0.53 5.00 42.97
C LEU A 973 0.66 6.44 42.44
N ASN A 974 1.49 7.26 43.10
CA ASN A 974 1.75 8.67 42.74
C ASN A 974 0.48 9.47 42.33
N PRO A 975 -0.54 9.59 43.21
CA PRO A 975 -1.79 10.23 42.87
C PRO A 975 -1.57 11.71 42.53
N ALA A 976 -2.21 12.17 41.46
CA ALA A 976 -2.13 13.54 40.96
C ALA A 976 -3.46 14.31 41.13
N ASP A 977 -4.57 13.57 41.09
CA ASP A 977 -5.94 14.02 41.30
C ASP A 977 -6.26 14.26 42.78
N SER A 978 -7.28 15.08 43.05
CA SER A 978 -7.71 15.40 44.41
C SER A 978 -8.23 14.17 45.16
N HIS A 979 -8.96 13.26 44.51
CA HIS A 979 -9.48 12.05 45.15
C HIS A 979 -8.36 11.15 45.67
N GLY A 980 -7.43 10.72 44.81
CA GLY A 980 -6.30 9.88 45.20
C GLY A 980 -5.37 10.54 46.22
N LYS A 981 -5.18 11.87 46.15
CA LYS A 981 -4.43 12.64 47.16
C LYS A 981 -5.18 12.74 48.50
N SER A 982 -6.51 12.78 48.48
CA SER A 982 -7.37 12.91 49.68
C SER A 982 -7.65 11.60 50.41
N HIS A 983 -7.32 10.44 49.82
CA HIS A 983 -7.48 9.15 50.47
C HIS A 983 -6.73 9.12 51.80
N ARG A 984 -7.44 8.87 52.90
CA ARG A 984 -6.89 8.76 54.25
C ARG A 984 -6.76 7.30 54.61
N LEU A 985 -5.57 6.90 55.06
CA LEU A 985 -5.24 5.50 55.32
C LEU A 985 -6.14 4.89 56.39
N GLY A 986 -6.92 3.88 56.02
CA GLY A 986 -7.74 3.08 56.93
C GLY A 986 -6.90 2.07 57.73
N ARG A 987 -7.47 1.50 58.80
CA ARG A 987 -6.80 0.44 59.58
C ARG A 987 -6.61 -0.87 58.79
N GLY A 988 -7.52 -1.16 57.86
CA GLY A 988 -7.47 -2.33 56.99
C GLY A 988 -6.68 -2.12 55.69
N ASP A 989 -6.27 -0.88 55.38
CA ASP A 989 -5.51 -0.59 54.17
C ASP A 989 -4.12 -1.21 54.22
N TYR A 990 -3.61 -1.56 53.05
CA TYR A 990 -2.23 -1.99 52.88
C TYR A 990 -1.40 -0.88 52.23
N VAL A 991 -0.11 -0.91 52.52
CA VAL A 991 0.90 -0.01 51.96
C VAL A 991 2.02 -0.83 51.34
N PHE A 992 2.60 -0.29 50.28
CA PHE A 992 3.80 -0.79 49.67
C PHE A 992 4.97 0.13 50.01
N VAL A 993 6.02 -0.44 50.58
CA VAL A 993 7.20 0.29 51.05
C VAL A 993 8.48 -0.47 50.70
N ILE A 994 9.60 0.24 50.57
CA ILE A 994 10.93 -0.37 50.48
C ILE A 994 11.64 -0.16 51.81
N VAL A 995 12.17 -1.25 52.35
CA VAL A 995 12.69 -1.36 53.72
C VAL A 995 13.92 -2.26 53.78
N LYS A 996 14.77 -2.09 54.79
CA LYS A 996 15.92 -3.00 54.99
C LYS A 996 15.45 -4.42 55.35
N PRO A 997 16.07 -5.47 54.78
CA PRO A 997 15.71 -6.86 55.09
C PRO A 997 15.96 -7.24 56.56
N ASP A 998 17.08 -6.79 57.14
CA ASP A 998 17.53 -7.17 58.50
C ASP A 998 16.51 -6.79 59.61
N ASP A 999 15.76 -5.70 59.44
CA ASP A 999 14.73 -5.25 60.39
C ASP A 999 13.57 -6.24 60.57
N THR A 1000 13.40 -7.19 59.65
CA THR A 1000 12.25 -8.13 59.68
C THR A 1000 12.40 -9.26 60.70
N GLY A 1001 13.63 -9.59 61.14
CA GLY A 1001 13.89 -10.68 62.08
C GLY A 1001 13.37 -10.44 63.51
N ALA A 1002 13.26 -9.18 63.94
CA ALA A 1002 12.78 -8.81 65.28
C ALA A 1002 11.27 -8.52 65.30
N ALA A 1003 10.78 -7.71 64.36
CA ALA A 1003 9.40 -7.22 64.37
C ALA A 1003 8.35 -8.34 64.26
N GLY A 1004 8.64 -9.41 63.50
CA GLY A 1004 7.77 -10.58 63.36
C GLY A 1004 7.70 -11.43 64.65
N ARG A 1005 8.81 -11.57 65.38
CA ARG A 1005 8.85 -12.39 66.61
C ARG A 1005 8.18 -11.70 67.80
N GLU A 1006 8.16 -10.37 67.85
CA GLU A 1006 7.55 -9.62 68.95
C GLU A 1006 6.10 -9.16 68.70
N ALA A 1007 5.60 -9.20 67.46
CA ALA A 1007 4.19 -8.90 67.18
C ALA A 1007 3.22 -9.95 67.78
N VAL A 1008 3.67 -11.20 67.93
CA VAL A 1008 2.85 -12.35 68.33
C VAL A 1008 2.41 -12.32 69.80
N LYS A 1009 3.08 -11.57 70.68
CA LYS A 1009 2.66 -11.44 72.09
C LYS A 1009 1.55 -10.40 72.35
N GLY A 1010 1.22 -9.54 71.36
CA GLY A 1010 0.31 -8.40 71.58
C GLY A 1010 -1.15 -8.62 71.20
N ASN A 1011 -1.45 -9.47 70.22
CA ASN A 1011 -2.77 -9.50 69.54
C ASN A 1011 -3.61 -10.75 69.86
N LEU A 1012 -3.65 -11.18 71.12
CA LEU A 1012 -4.46 -12.32 71.58
C LEU A 1012 -5.64 -11.92 72.49
N LEU A 1013 -5.91 -10.62 72.67
CA LEU A 1013 -6.92 -10.10 73.61
C LEU A 1013 -7.80 -8.97 73.02
N VAL A 1014 -8.39 -9.17 71.84
CA VAL A 1014 -9.60 -8.40 71.41
C VAL A 1014 -10.62 -9.32 70.74
N GLY A 1015 -11.10 -10.32 71.48
CA GLY A 1015 -12.41 -10.92 71.25
C GLY A 1015 -13.35 -10.42 72.33
N LYS A 1016 -14.09 -9.34 72.08
CA LYS A 1016 -15.04 -8.83 73.08
C LYS A 1016 -16.26 -9.76 73.16
N GLU A 1017 -16.39 -10.44 74.30
CA GLU A 1017 -17.68 -10.94 74.76
C GLU A 1017 -18.66 -9.76 74.86
N VAL A 1018 -19.88 -9.94 74.33
CA VAL A 1018 -21.00 -9.05 74.60
C VAL A 1018 -21.84 -9.72 75.68
N GLN A 1019 -21.48 -9.45 76.94
CA GLN A 1019 -22.40 -9.67 78.06
C GLN A 1019 -23.33 -8.47 78.20
N SER A 1020 -24.60 -8.78 78.33
CA SER A 1020 -25.67 -7.82 78.59
C SER A 1020 -25.93 -7.75 80.09
N HIS A 1021 -26.05 -6.55 80.66
CA HIS A 1021 -27.04 -6.17 81.67
C HIS A 1021 -26.85 -4.71 82.11
N ASP A 1022 -27.99 -4.01 82.23
CA ASP A 1022 -28.36 -2.97 83.21
C ASP A 1022 -29.13 -1.77 82.60
N ASP A 1023 -30.41 -2.04 82.33
CA ASP A 1023 -31.60 -1.41 82.93
C ASP A 1023 -31.73 0.12 83.21
N ILE A 1024 -32.98 0.58 83.00
CA ILE A 1024 -33.70 1.67 83.72
C ILE A 1024 -33.31 3.14 83.34
N GLN A 1025 -34.21 4.06 82.96
CA GLN A 1025 -35.70 4.12 83.03
C GLN A 1025 -36.36 5.15 82.07
N SER A 1026 -37.69 5.04 81.92
CA SER A 1026 -38.68 6.06 81.43
C SER A 1026 -38.67 6.43 79.92
N SER A 1027 -39.77 6.69 79.20
CA SER A 1027 -41.24 6.60 79.42
C SER A 1027 -41.96 7.10 78.14
N ASP A 1028 -43.14 6.67 77.67
CA ASP A 1028 -44.08 5.59 78.06
C ASP A 1028 -45.13 5.31 76.95
N THR A 1029 -46.05 4.34 77.15
CA THR A 1029 -47.29 4.05 76.36
C THR A 1029 -47.15 3.60 74.89
N ASN A 1030 -48.01 2.74 74.29
CA ASN A 1030 -49.25 2.10 74.79
C ASN A 1030 -49.62 0.79 74.03
N THR A 1031 -50.25 -0.15 74.75
CA THR A 1031 -51.29 -1.13 74.34
C THR A 1031 -51.23 -2.02 73.07
N HIS A 1032 -51.46 -3.32 73.34
CA HIS A 1032 -52.33 -4.29 72.63
C HIS A 1032 -51.85 -5.16 71.44
N LYS A 1033 -51.67 -6.45 71.78
CA LYS A 1033 -52.33 -7.68 71.25
C LYS A 1033 -51.99 -8.26 69.86
N ASP A 1034 -51.82 -9.59 69.91
CA ASP A 1034 -52.25 -10.65 68.96
C ASP A 1034 -51.94 -10.39 67.46
N SER A 1035 -51.00 -11.07 66.81
CA SER A 1035 -50.87 -12.54 66.70
C SER A 1035 -49.49 -13.00 66.20
#